data_AF-A0A0K0FF66-F1
#
_entry.id   AF-A0A0K0FF66-F1
#
_cell.length_a   1.000
_cell.length_b   1.000
_cell.length_c   1.000
_cell.angle_alpha   90.00
_cell.angle_beta   90.00
_cell.angle_gamma   90.00
#
_symmetry.space_group_name_H-M   'P 1'
#
loop_
_entity.id
_entity.type
_entity.pdbx_description
1 polymer ?
#
loop_
_entity_poly.entity_id
_entity_poly.type
_entity_poly.pdbx_seq_one_letter_code
_entity_poly.pdbx_strand_id
1 'polypeptide(L)'
;MPSNSFFCFTHPRNSISLKKEDFDELNCTHIAYGVMGIDNTMQIIPGNVNDDLVLSGYTNYQILNLVKRSKKNIKLFADVMYDSTTELLDYEFYRKKFIDNIIKLMKLWSFDGIFLRTDINALSSYSFMSFLDEFNVATDDASSKLNGKKIKIILRINGPMISQLKHHLLKLATKVDKLYITMPIPNLRSKDSKVEHIDPLYTSPQIPDYKALSKVISEANTLYNVPKTKIVVGLNIWSRGYLLTDDSLFYHGSSHKHEFKKSTYTGLYNGYYTLSEVCKDKNNEIDYSTYNSKSMNVYEGSNEEINMTNTTDPGDLTLITQYVKPKSVETSTVKITKREIEEKKSNTSLIYDVDSQTTAVFGNSGLYYQYVDPQHESFFNKLRWILNNGYGGVGLTNMEGDDSDDFCGYGKYPLHKAVTKIFQFSKHTPQIGNNECTRICKVSPSTTIGNIFENLQPSYCSHISIDDVTFTPIGDIKLSDESDKFIKDYENWDVDVKPYLMITVGQSMGSVQWRSLLLNYFYKEKFIKNLLKFMETYGIRHVNIVWTVEKFSSSFDGKTFSKFLLDFKKALGFNRYLFCNILPYNAYSNFYQIDEMVTAVDYFILEAHKFRDVWDKKTSHHSTLLIDSPLLEKRQMSADAFANDWIGRGVNPNMIIVEFSVGGQVVEMQTSAIRDTTIDNYIGLPVTPNGNNLRDGSKDNLSQDKICEIIQNNVTIQRFVEDMGVPYIVEGNNFISYDNEKSARMKSIWVSVKKFAGVSLKNIELDNIGGTCPVMNPYPILKIIASTQICNQCKSESSHDVAVLYDSKKEDEAMKVGENSTTNEESEVCDKINGKYRTVCVYRLPQKKDKFPLLPQKIPYSKCDEVLTEDVLLLPNASIIFRDEYSKSIATRLSRQIKKSKKVPVRTTITCFLPKNDFDTLLGDPQKLASKIVDHLIEYNLQGVELRCHGTLTPKMKKRYSEFVEVLRQTISLKLKTNSCTKILSLSLPSWAENVPQLYDVNVLNNLDYLSLDINNDIPSQSRANINEDKNENDIKMIEQTIQSWERAGIDTKKVLLNIPIYARSVPVDLNITRGLLTLSKSSRTVMVRRIEQKILCKELKKTGSVMRISYDHISGKSILLSNEEVTYETQDTLFYKLKYVMREKLGGILFNSLNDDDFSNECKQGMYSLLMSTKEALCQN
;
A
#
# COMPACT_ATOMS: atom_id res chain seq x y z
N MET A 1 -2.68 -8.14 8.67
CA MET A 1 -2.40 -6.92 9.46
C MET A 1 -1.06 -7.07 10.16
N PRO A 2 -0.15 -6.07 10.17
CA PRO A 2 1.06 -6.14 10.97
C PRO A 2 0.70 -6.20 12.46
N SER A 3 1.30 -7.15 13.18
CA SER A 3 1.09 -7.32 14.61
C SER A 3 1.77 -6.16 15.36
N ASN A 4 1.06 -5.08 15.68
CA ASN A 4 1.66 -3.93 16.38
C ASN A 4 1.98 -4.31 17.84
N SER A 5 3.19 -4.83 18.07
CA SER A 5 3.67 -5.26 19.38
C SER A 5 4.35 -4.09 20.08
N PHE A 6 3.82 -3.67 21.24
CA PHE A 6 4.51 -2.78 22.16
C PHE A 6 5.16 -3.57 23.31
N PHE A 7 6.48 -3.51 23.40
CA PHE A 7 7.32 -4.13 24.42
C PHE A 7 7.67 -3.13 25.53
N CYS A 8 7.28 -3.46 26.76
CA CYS A 8 7.64 -2.71 27.95
C CYS A 8 8.58 -3.57 28.79
N PHE A 9 9.71 -3.01 29.19
CA PHE A 9 10.67 -3.69 30.06
C PHE A 9 10.54 -3.15 31.48
N THR A 10 10.73 -3.98 32.50
CA THR A 10 10.79 -3.52 33.89
C THR A 10 11.78 -4.37 34.68
N HIS A 11 12.62 -3.70 35.46
CA HIS A 11 13.60 -4.33 36.34
C HIS A 11 13.72 -3.50 37.62
N PRO A 12 12.83 -3.72 38.60
CA PRO A 12 12.85 -2.98 39.86
C PRO A 12 14.10 -3.36 40.68
N ARG A 13 14.59 -2.41 41.48
CA ARG A 13 15.69 -2.66 42.42
C ARG A 13 15.26 -3.64 43.52
N ASN A 14 16.24 -4.27 44.17
CA ASN A 14 16.03 -5.23 45.27
C ASN A 14 15.20 -4.70 46.45
N SER A 15 15.04 -3.38 46.59
CA SER A 15 14.25 -2.74 47.64
C SER A 15 12.84 -2.31 47.21
N ILE A 16 12.43 -2.60 45.98
CA ILE A 16 11.17 -2.09 45.39
C ILE A 16 10.32 -3.26 44.90
N SER A 17 9.06 -3.32 45.33
CA SER A 17 8.04 -4.23 44.82
C SER A 17 7.20 -3.57 43.73
N LEU A 18 6.92 -4.29 42.64
CA LEU A 18 5.99 -3.82 41.60
C LEU A 18 4.58 -3.65 42.15
N LYS A 19 3.86 -2.66 41.65
CA LYS A 19 2.43 -2.48 41.91
C LYS A 19 1.64 -2.76 40.64
N LYS A 20 0.42 -3.27 40.79
CA LYS A 20 -0.45 -3.55 39.64
C LYS A 20 -0.84 -2.25 38.93
N GLU A 21 -1.06 -1.20 39.72
CA GLU A 21 -1.50 0.12 39.29
C GLU A 21 -0.49 0.79 38.34
N ASP A 22 0.80 0.47 38.47
CA ASP A 22 1.87 0.97 37.58
C ASP A 22 1.63 0.57 36.12
N PHE A 23 0.91 -0.53 35.89
CA PHE A 23 0.60 -1.04 34.56
C PHE A 23 -0.77 -0.61 34.05
N ASP A 24 -1.69 -0.12 34.90
CA ASP A 24 -3.09 0.11 34.52
C ASP A 24 -3.21 1.12 33.38
N GLU A 25 -2.39 2.17 33.39
CA GLU A 25 -2.37 3.22 32.36
C GLU A 25 -1.49 2.89 31.13
N LEU A 26 -0.81 1.75 31.13
CA LEU A 26 0.10 1.33 30.05
C LEU A 26 -0.51 0.27 29.14
N ASN A 27 -0.49 0.47 27.83
CA ASN A 27 -0.99 -0.53 26.86
C ASN A 27 0.11 -1.41 26.29
N CYS A 28 0.95 -1.94 27.17
CA CYS A 28 1.96 -2.93 26.83
C CYS A 28 1.29 -4.20 26.28
N THR A 29 1.76 -4.70 25.15
CA THR A 29 1.32 -6.01 24.61
C THR A 29 2.23 -7.13 25.08
N HIS A 30 3.50 -6.80 25.33
CA HIS A 30 4.54 -7.69 25.82
C HIS A 30 5.22 -7.00 26.99
N ILE A 31 5.34 -7.69 28.12
CA ILE A 31 6.10 -7.24 29.29
C ILE A 31 7.30 -8.16 29.43
N ALA A 32 8.50 -7.61 29.36
CA ALA A 32 9.74 -8.33 29.63
C ALA A 32 10.26 -7.94 31.02
N TYR A 33 10.39 -8.93 31.91
CA TYR A 33 10.70 -8.68 33.32
C TYR A 33 12.09 -9.16 33.70
N GLY A 34 12.79 -8.30 34.45
CA GLY A 34 14.04 -8.60 35.13
C GLY A 34 15.26 -8.53 34.23
N VAL A 35 16.38 -9.04 34.76
CA VAL A 35 17.51 -9.56 34.00
C VAL A 35 17.99 -10.78 34.79
N MET A 36 17.57 -11.96 34.36
CA MET A 36 17.85 -13.23 35.03
C MET A 36 19.19 -13.78 34.54
N GLY A 37 20.02 -14.24 35.48
CA GLY A 37 21.28 -14.90 35.18
C GLY A 37 21.08 -16.40 34.95
N ILE A 38 22.10 -17.04 34.39
CA ILE A 38 22.17 -18.49 34.30
C ILE A 38 23.40 -18.94 35.08
N ASP A 39 23.23 -19.90 35.99
CA ASP A 39 24.37 -20.48 36.72
C ASP A 39 25.10 -21.56 35.91
N ASN A 40 26.22 -22.04 36.47
CA ASN A 40 27.01 -23.11 35.86
C ASN A 40 26.25 -24.44 35.72
N THR A 41 25.07 -24.56 36.32
CA THR A 41 24.21 -25.74 36.25
C THR A 41 23.01 -25.56 35.29
N MET A 42 22.98 -24.47 34.51
CA MET A 42 21.90 -24.04 33.62
C MET A 42 20.59 -23.66 34.32
N GLN A 43 20.62 -23.39 35.63
CA GLN A 43 19.45 -22.85 36.34
C GLN A 43 19.33 -21.36 36.09
N ILE A 44 18.09 -20.92 35.83
CA ILE A 44 17.76 -19.50 35.69
C ILE A 44 17.60 -18.92 37.09
N ILE A 45 18.48 -18.01 37.47
CA ILE A 45 18.49 -17.38 38.79
C ILE A 45 17.87 -15.99 38.69
N PRO A 46 16.90 -15.65 39.57
CA PRO A 46 16.35 -14.30 39.63
C PRO A 46 17.43 -13.26 39.95
N GLY A 47 17.40 -12.14 39.24
CA GLY A 47 18.28 -11.01 39.54
C GLY A 47 17.87 -10.22 40.79
N ASN A 48 16.65 -10.43 41.30
CA ASN A 48 16.09 -9.68 42.42
C ASN A 48 15.68 -10.60 43.58
N VAL A 49 16.10 -10.25 44.79
CA VAL A 49 15.85 -11.03 46.02
C VAL A 49 14.36 -11.15 46.38
N ASN A 50 13.52 -10.21 45.93
CA ASN A 50 12.06 -10.23 46.15
C ASN A 50 11.32 -11.18 45.19
N ASP A 51 12.02 -11.77 44.23
CA ASP A 51 11.43 -12.75 43.32
C ASP A 51 11.36 -14.15 43.96
N ASP A 52 12.24 -14.46 44.92
CA ASP A 52 12.36 -15.77 45.61
C ASP A 52 11.79 -15.80 47.05
N LEU A 53 11.61 -14.65 47.72
CA LEU A 53 11.21 -14.59 49.14
C LEU A 53 9.71 -14.35 49.32
N VAL A 54 8.98 -15.37 49.79
CA VAL A 54 7.60 -15.23 50.33
C VAL A 54 7.69 -14.78 51.80
N LEU A 55 7.97 -13.51 52.04
CA LEU A 55 7.83 -12.90 53.36
C LEU A 55 6.74 -11.82 53.31
N SER A 56 5.52 -12.22 53.68
CA SER A 56 4.36 -11.34 53.95
C SER A 56 3.82 -10.45 52.82
N GLY A 57 4.12 -10.75 51.54
CA GLY A 57 3.56 -10.04 50.37
C GLY A 57 3.60 -10.89 49.09
N TYR A 58 3.02 -10.37 48.00
CA TYR A 58 3.11 -10.99 46.66
C TYR A 58 4.52 -10.77 46.07
N THR A 59 5.12 -11.80 45.46
CA THR A 59 6.36 -11.62 44.67
C THR A 59 6.10 -10.82 43.39
N ASN A 60 7.12 -10.21 42.79
CA ASN A 60 6.95 -9.46 41.54
C ASN A 60 6.37 -10.34 40.41
N TYR A 61 6.72 -11.63 40.36
CA TYR A 61 6.11 -12.59 39.42
C TYR A 61 4.59 -12.74 39.64
N GLN A 62 4.14 -12.75 40.89
CA GLN A 62 2.71 -12.82 41.20
C GLN A 62 1.96 -11.55 40.80
N ILE A 63 2.56 -10.37 41.02
CA ILE A 63 1.98 -9.09 40.56
C ILE A 63 1.84 -9.07 39.04
N LEU A 64 2.86 -9.49 38.29
CA LEU A 64 2.80 -9.56 36.83
C LEU A 64 1.76 -10.56 36.34
N ASN A 65 1.55 -11.65 37.07
CA ASN A 65 0.45 -12.58 36.78
C ASN A 65 -0.93 -11.95 37.04
N LEU A 66 -1.08 -11.08 38.05
CA LEU A 66 -2.31 -10.30 38.25
C LEU A 66 -2.52 -9.30 37.11
N VAL A 67 -1.47 -8.61 36.66
CA VAL A 67 -1.53 -7.70 35.49
C VAL A 67 -1.95 -8.45 34.23
N LYS A 68 -1.35 -9.62 33.98
CA LYS A 68 -1.70 -10.49 32.85
C LYS A 68 -3.15 -10.98 32.91
N ARG A 69 -3.68 -11.24 34.11
CA ARG A 69 -5.09 -11.63 34.30
C ARG A 69 -6.06 -10.46 34.13
N SER A 70 -5.68 -9.24 34.55
CA SER A 70 -6.53 -8.06 34.40
C SER A 70 -6.57 -7.52 32.98
N LYS A 71 -5.47 -7.64 32.22
CA LYS A 71 -5.37 -7.14 30.84
C LYS A 71 -5.45 -8.29 29.83
N LYS A 72 -6.60 -8.42 29.15
CA LYS A 72 -6.80 -9.39 28.06
C LYS A 72 -5.71 -9.19 26.99
N ASN A 73 -5.01 -10.27 26.62
CA ASN A 73 -3.97 -10.34 25.56
C ASN A 73 -2.55 -9.81 25.88
N ILE A 74 -2.16 -9.61 27.14
CA ILE A 74 -0.74 -9.37 27.47
C ILE A 74 0.06 -10.67 27.48
N LYS A 75 1.28 -10.61 26.91
CA LYS A 75 2.28 -11.67 27.03
C LYS A 75 3.40 -11.28 27.99
N LEU A 76 3.81 -12.21 28.83
CA LEU A 76 4.85 -12.02 29.83
C LEU A 76 6.11 -12.80 29.43
N PHE A 77 7.26 -12.14 29.42
CA PHE A 77 8.55 -12.72 29.03
C PHE A 77 9.57 -12.61 30.17
N ALA A 78 10.31 -13.68 30.42
CA ALA A 78 11.46 -13.66 31.31
C ALA A 78 12.67 -13.13 30.53
N ASP A 79 13.28 -12.03 30.97
CA ASP A 79 14.47 -11.47 30.35
C ASP A 79 15.71 -12.21 30.90
N VAL A 80 16.35 -13.03 30.06
CA VAL A 80 17.41 -13.98 30.43
C VAL A 80 18.71 -13.60 29.73
N MET A 81 19.81 -13.58 30.48
CA MET A 81 21.15 -13.31 29.96
C MET A 81 21.98 -14.59 29.93
N TYR A 82 22.52 -14.91 28.74
CA TYR A 82 23.49 -15.97 28.53
C TYR A 82 24.84 -15.38 28.11
N ASP A 83 25.92 -15.92 28.69
CA ASP A 83 27.30 -15.55 28.39
C ASP A 83 28.01 -16.71 27.70
N SER A 84 28.44 -16.50 26.44
CA SER A 84 29.10 -17.55 25.65
C SER A 84 30.44 -18.00 26.22
N THR A 85 31.10 -17.21 27.09
CA THR A 85 32.40 -17.57 27.67
C THR A 85 32.35 -18.83 28.54
N THR A 86 31.15 -19.23 28.95
CA THR A 86 30.94 -20.48 29.68
C THR A 86 31.01 -21.71 28.78
N GLU A 87 30.85 -21.54 27.46
CA GLU A 87 30.81 -22.60 26.43
C GLU A 87 29.77 -23.71 26.70
N LEU A 88 28.88 -23.51 27.66
CA LEU A 88 28.03 -24.61 28.14
C LEU A 88 27.02 -25.05 27.06
N LEU A 89 26.51 -24.13 26.22
CA LEU A 89 25.60 -24.50 25.12
C LEU A 89 26.26 -25.35 24.02
N ASP A 90 27.59 -25.51 24.01
CA ASP A 90 28.26 -26.41 23.07
C ASP A 90 27.94 -27.88 23.36
N TYR A 91 27.62 -28.22 24.60
CA TYR A 91 27.26 -29.56 25.01
C TYR A 91 25.75 -29.77 25.01
N GLU A 92 25.29 -30.82 24.32
CA GLU A 92 23.87 -31.19 24.21
C GLU A 92 23.19 -31.36 25.57
N PHE A 93 23.91 -31.92 26.55
CA PHE A 93 23.41 -32.10 27.92
C PHE A 93 22.97 -30.76 28.54
N TYR A 94 23.79 -29.72 28.41
CA TYR A 94 23.48 -28.41 28.97
C TYR A 94 22.40 -27.68 28.17
N ARG A 95 22.33 -27.84 26.84
CA ARG A 95 21.23 -27.30 26.03
C ARG A 95 19.88 -27.86 26.47
N LYS A 96 19.77 -29.19 26.58
CA LYS A 96 18.56 -29.86 27.09
C LYS A 96 18.19 -29.40 28.49
N LYS A 97 19.17 -29.35 29.39
CA LYS A 97 18.95 -28.89 30.77
C LYS A 97 18.47 -27.45 30.83
N PHE A 98 18.99 -26.57 29.97
CA PHE A 98 18.53 -25.19 29.88
C PHE A 98 17.09 -25.11 29.38
N ILE A 99 16.75 -25.87 28.32
CA ILE A 99 15.38 -25.97 27.79
C ILE A 99 14.41 -26.44 28.87
N ASP A 100 14.77 -27.48 29.63
CA ASP A 100 13.95 -28.02 30.72
C ASP A 100 13.72 -26.98 31.84
N ASN A 101 14.76 -26.24 32.20
CA ASN A 101 14.66 -25.18 33.19
C ASN A 101 13.81 -24.00 32.70
N ILE A 102 13.85 -23.65 31.40
CA ILE A 102 12.93 -22.68 30.80
C ILE A 102 11.49 -23.18 30.93
N ILE A 103 11.21 -24.41 30.51
CA ILE A 103 9.85 -25.01 30.60
C ILE A 103 9.35 -25.02 32.05
N LYS A 104 10.23 -25.35 33.01
CA LYS A 104 9.92 -25.31 34.44
C LYS A 104 9.55 -23.90 34.90
N LEU A 105 10.31 -22.88 34.50
CA LEU A 105 10.02 -21.47 34.81
C LEU A 105 8.66 -21.04 34.24
N MET A 106 8.37 -21.37 32.98
CA MET A 106 7.09 -21.05 32.32
C MET A 106 5.90 -21.69 33.05
N LYS A 107 6.04 -22.94 33.51
CA LYS A 107 4.99 -23.65 34.27
C LYS A 107 4.75 -23.06 35.64
N LEU A 108 5.81 -22.71 36.38
CA LEU A 108 5.70 -22.21 37.75
C LEU A 108 5.12 -20.80 37.78
N TRP A 109 5.58 -19.92 36.88
CA TRP A 109 5.29 -18.49 36.96
C TRP A 109 4.45 -17.94 35.82
N SER A 110 3.93 -18.80 34.93
CA SER A 110 3.02 -18.42 33.84
C SER A 110 3.58 -17.41 32.83
N PHE A 111 4.91 -17.37 32.65
CA PHE A 111 5.55 -16.69 31.52
C PHE A 111 5.14 -17.35 30.18
N ASP A 112 5.03 -16.56 29.12
CA ASP A 112 4.72 -17.03 27.76
C ASP A 112 5.98 -17.30 26.91
N GLY A 113 7.16 -16.93 27.42
CA GLY A 113 8.41 -17.09 26.71
C GLY A 113 9.60 -16.45 27.40
N ILE A 114 10.73 -16.49 26.71
CA ILE A 114 11.97 -15.81 27.13
C ILE A 114 12.37 -14.71 26.15
N PHE A 115 12.87 -13.62 26.70
CA PHE A 115 13.59 -12.58 25.99
C PHE A 115 15.08 -12.83 26.23
N LEU A 116 15.81 -13.30 25.22
CA LEU A 116 17.17 -13.79 25.37
C LEU A 116 18.19 -12.73 24.95
N ARG A 117 19.08 -12.39 25.89
CA ARG A 117 20.25 -11.53 25.70
C ARG A 117 21.50 -12.38 25.66
N THR A 118 22.30 -12.22 24.61
CA THR A 118 23.56 -12.96 24.44
C THR A 118 24.51 -12.18 23.53
N ASP A 119 25.77 -12.58 23.50
CA ASP A 119 26.81 -12.00 22.66
C ASP A 119 26.87 -12.60 21.23
N ILE A 120 27.77 -12.04 20.41
CA ILE A 120 27.91 -12.39 18.98
C ILE A 120 28.46 -13.80 18.78
N ASN A 121 29.31 -14.29 19.68
CA ASN A 121 29.92 -15.61 19.54
C ASN A 121 28.86 -16.69 19.70
N ALA A 122 27.97 -16.53 20.69
CA ALA A 122 26.80 -17.39 20.82
C ALA A 122 25.90 -17.32 19.58
N LEU A 123 25.48 -16.12 19.14
CA LEU A 123 24.55 -15.96 18.01
C LEU A 123 25.07 -16.51 16.68
N SER A 124 26.39 -16.49 16.50
CA SER A 124 27.04 -17.00 15.28
C SER A 124 27.38 -18.49 15.36
N SER A 125 27.31 -19.11 16.55
CA SER A 125 27.68 -20.51 16.76
C SER A 125 26.65 -21.51 16.20
N TYR A 126 27.15 -22.67 15.79
CA TYR A 126 26.30 -23.81 15.40
C TYR A 126 25.55 -24.40 16.62
N SER A 127 26.18 -24.38 17.78
CA SER A 127 25.61 -24.86 19.04
C SER A 127 24.35 -24.10 19.44
N PHE A 128 24.34 -22.77 19.25
CA PHE A 128 23.17 -21.95 19.50
C PHE A 128 22.03 -22.22 18.51
N MET A 129 22.35 -22.48 17.24
CA MET A 129 21.35 -22.93 16.27
C MET A 129 20.74 -24.28 16.66
N SER A 130 21.57 -25.20 17.15
CA SER A 130 21.12 -26.50 17.66
C SER A 130 20.23 -26.33 18.89
N PHE A 131 20.57 -25.42 19.80
CA PHE A 131 19.71 -25.03 20.91
C PHE A 131 18.34 -24.54 20.45
N LEU A 132 18.26 -23.68 19.42
CA LEU A 132 16.98 -23.19 18.90
C LEU A 132 16.15 -24.31 18.24
N ASP A 133 16.79 -25.28 17.59
CA ASP A 133 16.10 -26.44 17.02
C ASP A 133 15.55 -27.35 18.11
N GLU A 134 16.40 -27.73 19.07
CA GLU A 134 16.02 -28.53 20.23
C GLU A 134 14.91 -27.86 21.04
N PHE A 135 14.99 -26.53 21.23
CA PHE A 135 13.97 -25.74 21.91
C PHE A 135 12.62 -25.78 21.18
N ASN A 136 12.61 -25.60 19.85
CA ASN A 136 11.37 -25.64 19.07
C ASN A 136 10.70 -27.02 19.17
N VAL A 137 11.47 -28.11 19.10
CA VAL A 137 10.95 -29.48 19.25
C VAL A 137 10.39 -29.70 20.66
N ALA A 138 11.18 -29.41 21.69
CA ALA A 138 10.79 -29.65 23.08
C ALA A 138 9.56 -28.81 23.52
N THR A 139 9.45 -27.59 23.01
CA THR A 139 8.31 -26.72 23.33
C THR A 139 7.04 -27.08 22.57
N ASP A 140 7.14 -27.63 21.36
CA ASP A 140 5.99 -28.20 20.64
C ASP A 140 5.42 -29.42 21.38
N ASP A 141 6.28 -30.31 21.89
CA ASP A 141 5.87 -31.43 22.73
C ASP A 141 5.24 -30.95 24.06
N ALA A 142 5.85 -29.95 24.69
CA ALA A 142 5.35 -29.37 25.94
C ALA A 142 4.03 -28.59 25.78
N SER A 143 3.75 -28.05 24.59
CA SER A 143 2.54 -27.27 24.28
C SER A 143 1.25 -28.05 24.56
N SER A 144 1.25 -29.37 24.29
CA SER A 144 0.13 -30.27 24.62
C SER A 144 -0.22 -30.25 26.12
N LYS A 145 0.77 -30.05 26.99
CA LYS A 145 0.65 -29.98 28.46
C LYS A 145 0.45 -28.55 28.99
N LEU A 146 0.49 -27.54 28.11
CA LEU A 146 0.35 -26.11 28.44
C LEU A 146 -0.93 -25.51 27.84
N ASN A 147 -2.01 -26.30 27.76
CA ASN A 147 -3.29 -25.90 27.14
C ASN A 147 -3.13 -25.40 25.69
N GLY A 148 -2.22 -25.99 24.92
CA GLY A 148 -1.96 -25.62 23.53
C GLY A 148 -1.15 -24.33 23.34
N LYS A 149 -0.58 -23.77 24.42
CA LYS A 149 0.29 -22.57 24.33
C LYS A 149 1.72 -22.96 23.99
N LYS A 150 2.19 -22.50 22.81
CA LYS A 150 3.60 -22.57 22.41
C LYS A 150 4.43 -21.52 23.15
N ILE A 151 5.53 -21.96 23.77
CA ILE A 151 6.50 -21.09 24.44
C ILE A 151 7.29 -20.30 23.39
N LYS A 152 7.44 -18.99 23.63
CA LYS A 152 8.03 -18.05 22.66
C LYS A 152 9.46 -17.69 22.99
N ILE A 153 10.23 -17.37 21.96
CA ILE A 153 11.58 -16.84 22.12
C ILE A 153 11.75 -15.55 21.32
N ILE A 154 12.21 -14.51 22.01
CA ILE A 154 12.51 -13.21 21.42
C ILE A 154 13.99 -12.96 21.61
N LEU A 155 14.68 -12.69 20.50
CA LEU A 155 16.13 -12.57 20.50
C LEU A 155 16.54 -11.11 20.41
N ARG A 156 17.32 -10.63 21.37
CA ARG A 156 17.90 -9.29 21.32
C ARG A 156 19.13 -9.29 20.40
N ILE A 157 19.18 -8.34 19.47
CA ILE A 157 20.34 -8.11 18.61
C ILE A 157 20.74 -6.64 18.72
N ASN A 158 22.01 -6.38 19.06
CA ASN A 158 22.53 -5.02 19.08
C ASN A 158 22.88 -4.57 17.66
N GLY A 159 22.69 -3.28 17.37
CA GLY A 159 22.89 -2.72 16.03
C GLY A 159 24.20 -3.14 15.32
N PRO A 160 25.38 -3.00 15.95
CA PRO A 160 26.65 -3.41 15.34
C PRO A 160 26.77 -4.90 14.99
N MET A 161 25.96 -5.77 15.61
CA MET A 161 25.96 -7.21 15.34
C MET A 161 25.24 -7.55 14.02
N ILE A 162 24.42 -6.65 13.48
CA ILE A 162 23.60 -6.91 12.29
C ILE A 162 24.48 -7.21 11.08
N SER A 163 25.49 -6.37 10.80
CA SER A 163 26.43 -6.60 9.70
C SER A 163 27.32 -7.83 9.94
N GLN A 164 27.67 -8.11 11.20
CA GLN A 164 28.44 -9.30 11.58
C GLN A 164 27.64 -10.60 11.36
N LEU A 165 26.31 -10.56 11.55
CA LEU A 165 25.40 -11.69 11.38
C LEU A 165 24.86 -11.84 9.94
N LYS A 166 25.40 -11.14 8.94
CA LYS A 166 24.87 -11.10 7.55
C LYS A 166 24.40 -12.44 6.96
N HIS A 167 25.09 -13.55 7.23
CA HIS A 167 24.76 -14.88 6.69
C HIS A 167 23.85 -15.72 7.62
N HIS A 168 23.72 -15.33 8.89
CA HIS A 168 23.00 -16.09 9.92
C HIS A 168 21.71 -15.40 10.37
N LEU A 169 21.58 -14.09 10.16
CA LEU A 169 20.48 -13.27 10.69
C LEU A 169 19.10 -13.76 10.21
N LEU A 170 18.96 -14.09 8.91
CA LEU A 170 17.73 -14.66 8.38
C LEU A 170 17.40 -16.02 9.01
N LYS A 171 18.40 -16.88 9.21
CA LYS A 171 18.21 -18.21 9.83
C LYS A 171 17.80 -18.10 11.30
N LEU A 172 18.32 -17.10 12.02
CA LEU A 172 17.87 -16.80 13.38
C LEU A 172 16.41 -16.34 13.36
N ALA A 173 16.07 -15.40 12.47
CA ALA A 173 14.71 -14.85 12.35
C ALA A 173 13.63 -15.90 12.05
N THR A 174 13.97 -16.98 11.34
CA THR A 174 13.02 -18.07 11.04
C THR A 174 12.78 -19.00 12.22
N LYS A 175 13.71 -19.10 13.17
CA LYS A 175 13.63 -20.00 14.34
C LYS A 175 13.09 -19.35 15.61
N VAL A 176 12.98 -18.02 15.64
CA VAL A 176 12.50 -17.23 16.79
C VAL A 176 11.21 -16.47 16.46
N ASP A 177 10.44 -16.06 17.48
CA ASP A 177 9.20 -15.30 17.27
C ASP A 177 9.46 -13.93 16.68
N LYS A 178 10.41 -13.18 17.27
CA LYS A 178 10.78 -11.81 16.92
C LYS A 178 12.27 -11.56 17.14
N LEU A 179 12.84 -10.68 16.33
CA LEU A 179 14.14 -10.07 16.55
C LEU A 179 13.94 -8.68 17.15
N TYR A 180 14.41 -8.48 18.37
CA TYR A 180 14.41 -7.17 19.03
C TYR A 180 15.74 -6.48 18.73
N ILE A 181 15.73 -5.54 17.78
CA ILE A 181 16.94 -4.85 17.35
C ILE A 181 17.01 -3.49 18.05
N THR A 182 18.10 -3.23 18.75
CA THR A 182 18.30 -1.99 19.53
C THR A 182 19.72 -1.46 19.33
N MET A 183 19.90 -0.14 19.39
CA MET A 183 21.26 0.41 19.37
C MET A 183 21.95 0.11 20.70
N PRO A 184 23.26 -0.18 20.67
CA PRO A 184 24.01 -0.41 21.89
C PRO A 184 24.00 0.87 22.72
N ILE A 185 23.78 0.69 24.02
CA ILE A 185 23.98 1.77 24.97
C ILE A 185 25.50 1.83 25.26
N PRO A 186 26.16 3.00 25.16
CA PRO A 186 27.61 3.13 25.38
C PRO A 186 28.08 2.45 26.67
N ASN A 187 29.20 1.73 26.63
CA ASN A 187 29.60 0.79 27.68
C ASN A 187 29.93 1.47 29.03
N LEU A 188 29.47 0.88 30.13
CA LEU A 188 29.80 1.23 31.53
C LEU A 188 31.32 1.30 31.84
N ARG A 189 32.16 0.66 31.02
CA ARG A 189 33.63 0.60 31.18
C ARG A 189 34.42 1.30 30.09
N SER A 190 33.78 1.90 29.08
CA SER A 190 34.55 2.55 28.00
C SER A 190 35.19 3.82 28.54
N LYS A 191 36.52 3.96 28.45
CA LYS A 191 37.25 5.23 28.62
C LYS A 191 36.94 6.25 27.51
N ASP A 192 35.74 6.16 26.93
CA ASP A 192 35.35 7.02 25.84
C ASP A 192 35.21 8.44 26.37
N SER A 193 35.85 9.37 25.66
CA SER A 193 35.82 10.79 25.92
C SER A 193 34.91 11.50 24.93
N LYS A 194 34.06 10.77 24.19
CA LYS A 194 33.20 11.26 23.12
C LYS A 194 31.72 11.18 23.47
N VAL A 195 31.00 12.27 23.18
CA VAL A 195 29.55 12.35 23.32
C VAL A 195 28.89 11.43 22.28
N GLU A 196 28.05 10.52 22.74
CA GLU A 196 27.20 9.71 21.87
C GLU A 196 25.72 10.07 22.03
N HIS A 197 25.05 10.24 20.89
CA HIS A 197 23.60 10.42 20.84
C HIS A 197 22.87 9.08 20.99
N ILE A 198 21.76 9.09 21.72
CA ILE A 198 20.89 7.94 21.94
C ILE A 198 19.92 7.79 20.77
N ASP A 199 19.99 6.62 20.14
CA ASP A 199 19.17 6.19 19.01
C ASP A 199 18.97 7.27 17.94
N PRO A 200 20.04 7.85 17.35
CA PRO A 200 19.86 8.83 16.29
C PRO A 200 19.11 8.19 15.12
N LEU A 201 18.05 8.85 14.64
CA LEU A 201 17.18 8.26 13.62
C LEU A 201 17.91 8.15 12.28
N TYR A 202 18.53 9.24 11.84
CA TYR A 202 19.23 9.33 10.56
C TYR A 202 20.74 9.51 10.72
N THR A 203 21.43 9.28 9.61
CA THR A 203 22.88 9.50 9.47
C THR A 203 23.19 10.99 9.34
N SER A 204 24.35 11.40 9.81
CA SER A 204 24.89 12.76 9.58
C SER A 204 26.41 12.66 9.39
N PRO A 205 27.11 13.74 8.99
CA PRO A 205 28.57 13.70 8.90
C PRO A 205 29.27 13.26 10.21
N GLN A 206 28.61 13.45 11.35
CA GLN A 206 29.11 13.03 12.67
C GLN A 206 28.53 11.69 13.13
N ILE A 207 27.42 11.21 12.53
CA ILE A 207 26.73 9.98 12.90
C ILE A 207 26.85 8.97 11.75
N PRO A 208 27.75 7.98 11.88
CA PRO A 208 27.96 6.99 10.83
C PRO A 208 26.76 6.03 10.71
N ASP A 209 26.63 5.41 9.53
CA ASP A 209 25.60 4.43 9.17
C ASP A 209 25.30 3.39 10.27
N TYR A 210 26.34 2.81 10.88
CA TYR A 210 26.18 1.76 11.89
C TYR A 210 25.69 2.26 13.26
N LYS A 211 25.63 3.59 13.48
CA LYS A 211 25.05 4.23 14.66
C LYS A 211 23.65 4.79 14.41
N ALA A 212 23.22 4.90 13.15
CA ALA A 212 21.90 5.41 12.79
C ALA A 212 20.84 4.30 12.83
N LEU A 213 19.77 4.52 13.59
CA LEU A 213 18.67 3.57 13.79
C LEU A 213 18.04 3.16 12.45
N SER A 214 17.72 4.15 11.60
CA SER A 214 17.06 3.88 10.31
C SER A 214 17.89 3.00 9.40
N LYS A 215 19.21 3.21 9.38
CA LYS A 215 20.13 2.47 8.52
C LYS A 215 20.31 1.03 8.97
N VAL A 216 20.57 0.80 10.25
CA VAL A 216 20.79 -0.54 10.80
C VAL A 216 19.54 -1.41 10.70
N ILE A 217 18.37 -0.85 11.02
CA ILE A 217 17.09 -1.57 10.91
C ILE A 217 16.76 -1.86 9.44
N SER A 218 16.99 -0.89 8.54
CA SER A 218 16.78 -1.10 7.11
C SER A 218 17.73 -2.16 6.56
N GLU A 219 18.99 -2.18 6.98
CA GLU A 219 19.99 -3.19 6.57
C GLU A 219 19.53 -4.61 6.93
N ALA A 220 19.05 -4.83 8.16
CA ALA A 220 18.51 -6.12 8.58
C ALA A 220 17.36 -6.60 7.67
N ASN A 221 16.48 -5.67 7.29
CA ASN A 221 15.31 -5.96 6.47
C ASN A 221 15.65 -6.12 4.97
N THR A 222 16.27 -5.12 4.35
CA THR A 222 16.46 -5.07 2.89
C THR A 222 17.69 -5.82 2.41
N LEU A 223 18.79 -5.77 3.16
CA LEU A 223 20.04 -6.41 2.76
C LEU A 223 20.11 -7.86 3.21
N TYR A 224 19.62 -8.15 4.42
CA TYR A 224 19.64 -9.49 5.01
C TYR A 224 18.28 -10.21 5.02
N ASN A 225 17.28 -9.64 4.33
CA ASN A 225 15.97 -10.25 4.05
C ASN A 225 15.16 -10.65 5.30
N VAL A 226 15.39 -10.03 6.46
CA VAL A 226 14.56 -10.29 7.64
C VAL A 226 13.18 -9.64 7.42
N PRO A 227 12.07 -10.40 7.51
CA PRO A 227 10.73 -9.82 7.33
C PRO A 227 10.48 -8.67 8.31
N LYS A 228 9.95 -7.54 7.82
CA LYS A 228 9.58 -6.39 8.67
C LYS A 228 8.73 -6.79 9.88
N THR A 229 7.79 -7.71 9.70
CA THR A 229 6.92 -8.24 10.76
C THR A 229 7.66 -9.02 11.85
N LYS A 230 8.89 -9.49 11.60
CA LYS A 230 9.74 -10.15 12.59
C LYS A 230 10.58 -9.17 13.41
N ILE A 231 10.78 -7.94 12.94
CA ILE A 231 11.64 -6.94 13.59
C ILE A 231 10.81 -6.12 14.58
N VAL A 232 11.30 -6.02 15.81
CA VAL A 232 10.83 -5.06 16.83
C VAL A 232 11.96 -4.06 17.04
N VAL A 233 11.66 -2.77 16.86
CA VAL A 233 12.65 -1.69 17.01
C VAL A 233 12.69 -1.26 18.48
N GLY A 234 13.85 -1.43 19.12
CA GLY A 234 14.05 -1.08 20.52
C GLY A 234 14.67 0.30 20.71
N LEU A 235 13.95 1.18 21.39
CA LEU A 235 14.38 2.53 21.74
C LEU A 235 14.82 2.60 23.22
N ASN A 236 15.97 3.22 23.43
CA ASN A 236 16.58 3.52 24.70
C ASN A 236 16.01 4.85 25.25
N ILE A 237 15.45 4.80 26.46
CA ILE A 237 14.84 5.97 27.12
C ILE A 237 15.64 6.48 28.32
N TRP A 238 16.71 5.78 28.70
CA TRP A 238 17.66 6.30 29.69
C TRP A 238 18.33 7.55 29.16
N SER A 239 18.47 8.56 30.01
CA SER A 239 19.20 9.78 29.66
C SER A 239 20.69 9.59 29.90
N ARG A 240 21.51 10.28 29.11
CA ARG A 240 22.96 10.24 29.19
C ARG A 240 23.53 11.60 29.51
N GLY A 241 24.14 11.75 30.69
CA GLY A 241 24.74 13.00 31.14
C GLY A 241 26.25 13.02 30.94
N TYR A 242 26.77 14.11 30.37
CA TYR A 242 28.18 14.34 30.08
C TYR A 242 28.65 15.66 30.69
N LEU A 243 29.85 15.68 31.28
CA LEU A 243 30.53 16.92 31.62
C LEU A 243 31.43 17.31 30.44
N LEU A 244 30.98 18.26 29.61
CA LEU A 244 31.67 18.62 28.38
C LEU A 244 33.04 19.25 28.67
N THR A 245 33.99 19.06 27.75
CA THR A 245 35.29 19.74 27.81
C THR A 245 35.13 21.21 27.40
N ASP A 246 34.23 21.47 26.46
CA ASP A 246 33.85 22.78 25.95
C ASP A 246 32.33 22.81 25.78
N ASP A 247 31.65 23.65 26.57
CA ASP A 247 30.18 23.73 26.59
C ASP A 247 29.59 24.28 25.28
N SER A 248 30.43 24.82 24.38
CA SER A 248 30.03 25.22 23.03
C SER A 248 30.04 24.07 22.01
N LEU A 249 30.63 22.91 22.35
CA LEU A 249 30.75 21.73 21.49
C LEU A 249 30.00 20.54 22.11
N PHE A 250 28.76 20.34 21.65
CA PHE A 250 27.83 19.34 22.21
C PHE A 250 27.22 18.39 21.16
N TYR A 251 27.79 18.34 19.95
CA TYR A 251 27.37 17.43 18.88
C TYR A 251 27.95 16.00 19.09
N HIS A 252 27.42 15.02 18.36
CA HIS A 252 27.92 13.65 18.36
C HIS A 252 29.44 13.59 18.08
N GLY A 253 30.24 13.03 18.99
CA GLY A 253 31.70 13.02 18.89
C GLY A 253 32.41 14.23 19.53
N SER A 254 31.68 15.09 20.25
CA SER A 254 32.29 16.15 21.06
C SER A 254 33.04 15.58 22.25
N SER A 255 34.09 16.27 22.71
CA SER A 255 34.91 15.79 23.83
C SER A 255 34.27 16.11 25.18
N HIS A 256 34.30 15.15 26.12
CA HIS A 256 33.87 15.33 27.50
C HIS A 256 34.94 14.84 28.48
N LYS A 257 34.88 15.30 29.73
CA LYS A 257 35.91 15.09 30.77
C LYS A 257 35.95 13.68 31.37
N HIS A 258 35.14 12.74 30.84
CA HIS A 258 34.95 11.40 31.40
C HIS A 258 34.62 11.37 32.91
N GLU A 259 34.01 12.45 33.42
CA GLU A 259 33.54 12.58 34.78
C GLU A 259 32.01 12.55 34.79
N PHE A 260 31.43 11.65 35.55
CA PHE A 260 29.98 11.50 35.70
C PHE A 260 29.58 11.86 37.13
N LYS A 261 28.36 12.40 37.32
CA LYS A 261 27.79 12.54 38.65
C LYS A 261 27.10 11.24 39.07
N LYS A 262 26.92 11.09 40.39
CA LYS A 262 26.18 9.96 40.95
C LYS A 262 24.71 10.09 40.60
N SER A 263 24.14 9.12 39.92
CA SER A 263 22.69 9.05 39.76
C SER A 263 22.04 8.72 41.10
N THR A 264 21.00 9.46 41.44
CA THR A 264 20.12 9.21 42.60
C THR A 264 19.30 7.94 42.41
N TYR A 265 19.02 7.57 41.15
CA TYR A 265 18.38 6.32 40.83
C TYR A 265 19.38 5.16 40.86
N THR A 266 20.36 5.10 39.96
CA THR A 266 21.24 3.91 39.89
C THR A 266 22.22 3.81 41.06
N GLY A 267 22.50 4.92 41.75
CA GLY A 267 23.53 4.99 42.80
C GLY A 267 24.96 4.96 42.26
N LEU A 268 25.15 5.01 40.94
CA LEU A 268 26.43 4.83 40.26
C LEU A 268 26.90 6.12 39.58
N TYR A 269 28.21 6.28 39.44
CA TYR A 269 28.88 7.35 38.69
C TYR A 269 29.10 6.92 37.23
N ASN A 270 28.02 6.53 36.57
CA ASN A 270 28.10 5.87 35.28
C ASN A 270 27.53 6.71 34.14
N GLY A 271 26.98 7.89 34.40
CA GLY A 271 26.44 8.80 33.40
C GLY A 271 25.01 8.49 32.94
N TYR A 272 24.30 7.55 33.57
CA TYR A 272 22.90 7.27 33.26
C TYR A 272 21.96 7.91 34.26
N TYR A 273 20.92 8.55 33.74
CA TYR A 273 19.92 9.25 34.53
C TYR A 273 18.53 8.89 34.03
N THR A 274 17.58 8.86 34.95
CA THR A 274 16.15 8.76 34.62
C THR A 274 15.62 10.08 34.05
N LEU A 275 14.50 10.05 33.35
CA LEU A 275 13.82 11.26 32.89
C LEU A 275 13.51 12.20 34.07
N SER A 276 13.07 11.65 35.22
CA SER A 276 12.81 12.43 36.44
C SER A 276 14.05 13.18 36.95
N GLU A 277 15.24 12.57 36.87
CA GLU A 277 16.49 13.22 37.27
C GLU A 277 16.85 14.37 36.34
N VAL A 278 16.68 14.20 35.03
CA VAL A 278 16.91 15.27 34.05
C VAL A 278 15.95 16.43 34.28
N CYS A 279 14.66 16.17 34.51
CA CYS A 279 13.67 17.22 34.78
C CYS A 279 13.97 18.00 36.07
N LYS A 280 14.46 17.33 37.12
CA LYS A 280 14.86 17.99 38.38
C LYS A 280 16.08 18.89 38.21
N ASP A 281 17.05 18.44 37.41
CA ASP A 281 18.31 19.16 37.22
C ASP A 281 18.24 20.19 36.07
N LYS A 282 17.20 20.14 35.22
CA LYS A 282 17.06 20.99 34.03
C LYS A 282 17.22 22.48 34.37
N ASN A 283 18.16 23.14 33.71
CA ASN A 283 18.33 24.59 33.82
C ASN A 283 17.41 25.32 32.85
N ASN A 284 16.39 25.99 33.39
CA ASN A 284 15.40 26.74 32.62
C ASN A 284 15.82 28.20 32.31
N GLU A 285 17.00 28.63 32.79
CA GLU A 285 17.54 29.99 32.63
C GLU A 285 18.52 30.11 31.46
N ILE A 286 18.99 28.99 30.90
CA ILE A 286 19.91 29.00 29.75
C ILE A 286 19.13 29.32 28.48
N ASP A 287 19.51 30.40 27.81
CA ASP A 287 19.03 30.76 26.48
C ASP A 287 19.82 30.01 25.39
N TYR A 288 19.25 28.89 24.95
CA TYR A 288 19.84 28.03 23.94
C TYR A 288 19.88 28.65 22.53
N SER A 289 19.23 29.81 22.30
CA SER A 289 19.26 30.50 21.00
C SER A 289 20.66 31.02 20.62
N THR A 290 21.58 31.10 21.59
CA THR A 290 22.98 31.50 21.39
C THR A 290 23.88 30.35 20.93
N TYR A 291 23.44 29.11 21.08
CA TYR A 291 24.21 27.91 20.73
C TYR A 291 23.81 27.44 19.32
N ASN A 292 24.37 28.11 18.30
CA ASN A 292 24.26 27.61 16.93
C ASN A 292 24.99 26.27 16.82
N SER A 293 24.23 25.18 16.68
CA SER A 293 24.82 23.91 16.27
C SER A 293 25.52 24.15 14.94
N LYS A 294 26.84 24.06 14.91
CA LYS A 294 27.61 23.92 13.67
C LYS A 294 27.33 22.53 13.08
N SER A 295 26.08 22.27 12.68
CA SER A 295 25.80 21.25 11.68
C SER A 295 26.46 21.74 10.40
N MET A 296 27.65 21.21 10.11
CA MET A 296 28.28 21.32 8.79
C MET A 296 27.45 20.45 7.84
N ASN A 297 26.34 20.99 7.37
CA ASN A 297 25.71 20.71 6.08
C ASN A 297 24.65 21.79 5.79
N VAL A 298 25.02 23.05 6.00
CA VAL A 298 24.56 24.10 5.09
C VAL A 298 25.53 24.06 3.91
N TYR A 299 25.33 23.14 2.98
CA TYR A 299 25.55 23.50 1.59
C TYR A 299 24.39 24.46 1.26
N GLU A 300 24.55 25.71 1.68
CA GLU A 300 24.20 26.82 0.80
C GLU A 300 24.81 26.41 -0.54
N GLY A 301 23.94 26.17 -1.53
CA GLY A 301 24.37 25.92 -2.88
C GLY A 301 25.38 27.00 -3.21
N SER A 302 26.64 26.60 -3.41
CA SER A 302 27.59 27.45 -4.08
C SER A 302 26.94 27.78 -5.42
N ASN A 303 26.48 29.02 -5.52
CA ASN A 303 26.23 29.68 -6.78
C ASN A 303 27.56 29.71 -7.52
N GLU A 304 27.89 28.63 -8.22
CA GLU A 304 28.76 28.74 -9.37
C GLU A 304 27.87 29.09 -10.56
N GLU A 305 27.93 30.37 -10.93
CA GLU A 305 27.54 30.81 -12.27
C GLU A 305 28.41 30.06 -13.29
N ILE A 306 27.91 28.94 -13.81
CA ILE A 306 28.50 28.31 -14.98
C ILE A 306 27.91 28.97 -16.20
N ASN A 307 28.68 29.92 -16.72
CA ASN A 307 28.46 30.62 -17.97
C ASN A 307 28.48 29.62 -19.13
N MET A 308 27.32 29.39 -19.76
CA MET A 308 27.21 28.56 -20.96
C MET A 308 27.73 29.32 -22.19
N THR A 309 29.04 29.31 -22.42
CA THR A 309 29.59 29.46 -23.76
C THR A 309 30.79 28.51 -23.97
N ASN A 310 30.76 27.83 -25.13
CA ASN A 310 31.82 27.05 -25.78
C ASN A 310 31.92 25.54 -25.48
N THR A 311 31.16 24.80 -26.29
CA THR A 311 31.59 23.71 -27.20
C THR A 311 32.92 22.97 -26.99
N THR A 312 32.80 21.64 -27.21
CA THR A 312 33.74 20.66 -27.81
C THR A 312 34.71 19.83 -26.94
N ASP A 313 34.35 18.54 -26.86
CA ASP A 313 35.12 17.28 -27.00
C ASP A 313 35.99 16.68 -25.87
N PRO A 314 36.02 15.32 -25.77
CA PRO A 314 36.50 14.57 -24.62
C PRO A 314 37.96 14.10 -24.79
N GLY A 315 38.73 14.16 -23.70
CA GLY A 315 40.08 13.64 -23.72
C GLY A 315 40.76 13.67 -22.37
N ASP A 316 40.98 12.47 -21.86
CA ASP A 316 42.20 12.07 -21.15
C ASP A 316 42.24 11.96 -19.61
N LEU A 317 43.01 10.95 -19.26
CA LEU A 317 43.14 10.18 -18.04
C LEU A 317 43.88 10.89 -16.88
N THR A 318 43.81 10.21 -15.73
CA THR A 318 44.83 10.05 -14.67
C THR A 318 44.93 11.05 -13.51
N LEU A 319 44.64 10.49 -12.32
CA LEU A 319 45.39 10.55 -11.06
C LEU A 319 46.55 11.56 -10.99
N ILE A 320 46.58 12.37 -9.91
CA ILE A 320 47.68 12.43 -8.94
C ILE A 320 47.28 13.30 -7.73
N THR A 321 47.57 12.75 -6.55
CA THR A 321 47.65 13.38 -5.23
C THR A 321 48.68 14.52 -5.16
N GLN A 322 48.39 15.64 -4.46
CA GLN A 322 49.24 16.15 -3.36
C GLN A 322 48.77 17.49 -2.76
N TYR A 323 49.02 17.58 -1.46
CA TYR A 323 48.87 18.69 -0.51
C TYR A 323 49.59 19.99 -0.89
N VAL A 324 48.99 21.15 -0.59
CA VAL A 324 49.71 22.37 -0.11
C VAL A 324 48.87 23.12 0.96
N LYS A 325 49.56 23.52 2.04
CA LYS A 325 49.08 24.24 3.23
C LYS A 325 49.02 25.78 3.02
N PRO A 326 48.41 26.56 3.94
CA PRO A 326 47.82 27.88 3.67
C PRO A 326 48.77 29.08 3.85
N LYS A 327 48.42 30.21 3.23
CA LYS A 327 48.91 31.54 3.60
C LYS A 327 47.76 32.46 4.00
N SER A 328 47.94 33.11 5.14
CA SER A 328 47.17 34.19 5.76
C SER A 328 47.33 35.53 5.03
N VAL A 329 46.33 36.43 5.15
CA VAL A 329 46.43 37.80 5.75
C VAL A 329 45.12 38.59 5.52
N GLU A 330 44.48 38.94 6.65
CA GLU A 330 43.85 40.21 7.08
C GLU A 330 42.88 40.98 6.16
N THR A 331 41.58 40.95 6.46
CA THR A 331 40.76 41.92 7.25
C THR A 331 40.52 43.29 6.62
N SER A 332 39.24 43.55 6.29
CA SER A 332 38.61 44.85 6.54
C SER A 332 37.19 44.63 7.07
N THR A 333 36.96 45.15 8.27
CA THR A 333 35.69 45.13 9.00
C THR A 333 34.77 46.23 8.48
N VAL A 334 33.53 45.89 8.12
CA VAL A 334 32.40 46.82 8.16
C VAL A 334 31.30 46.20 9.03
N LYS A 335 30.96 46.92 10.09
CA LYS A 335 29.90 46.62 11.06
C LYS A 335 28.53 46.68 10.39
N ILE A 336 27.70 45.66 10.60
CA ILE A 336 26.24 45.74 10.43
C ILE A 336 25.62 45.82 11.83
N THR A 337 24.78 46.83 11.99
CA THR A 337 24.13 47.28 13.22
C THR A 337 23.00 46.37 13.69
N LYS A 338 22.87 46.32 15.02
CA LYS A 338 21.89 45.62 15.86
C LYS A 338 20.45 45.60 15.32
N ARG A 339 19.84 44.40 15.30
CA ARG A 339 18.41 44.20 15.50
C ARG A 339 18.06 44.64 16.92
N GLU A 340 17.11 45.57 17.05
CA GLU A 340 16.37 45.75 18.29
C GLU A 340 15.48 44.53 18.49
N ILE A 341 15.80 43.76 19.52
CA ILE A 341 14.95 42.73 20.09
C ILE A 341 14.05 43.45 21.08
N GLU A 342 12.78 43.62 20.74
CA GLU A 342 11.77 43.80 21.78
C GLU A 342 11.58 42.46 22.48
N GLU A 343 12.04 42.42 23.72
CA GLU A 343 11.91 41.30 24.65
C GLU A 343 10.44 40.94 24.87
N LYS A 344 10.02 39.82 24.27
CA LYS A 344 9.01 38.95 24.90
C LYS A 344 9.59 37.54 25.01
N LYS A 345 10.08 37.26 26.21
CA LYS A 345 10.52 35.95 26.72
C LYS A 345 9.59 34.82 26.26
N SER A 346 10.07 33.97 25.36
CA SER A 346 9.69 32.55 25.35
C SER A 346 10.97 31.74 25.53
N ASN A 347 11.21 31.26 26.75
CA ASN A 347 12.35 30.39 27.07
C ASN A 347 12.23 29.07 26.28
N THR A 348 12.86 28.95 25.11
CA THR A 348 13.09 27.65 24.48
C THR A 348 14.21 26.95 25.24
N SER A 349 13.83 26.00 26.09
CA SER A 349 14.67 25.39 27.14
C SER A 349 15.31 24.04 26.77
N LEU A 350 15.51 23.73 25.49
CA LEU A 350 16.09 22.44 25.05
C LEU A 350 16.93 22.56 23.76
N ILE A 351 17.90 21.66 23.61
CA ILE A 351 18.74 21.48 22.41
C ILE A 351 18.12 20.37 21.56
N TYR A 352 17.94 20.64 20.27
CA TYR A 352 17.39 19.68 19.30
C TYR A 352 18.27 19.60 18.07
N ASP A 353 18.72 18.39 17.75
CA ASP A 353 19.45 18.08 16.53
C ASP A 353 18.47 17.53 15.48
N VAL A 354 18.20 18.35 14.46
CA VAL A 354 17.25 18.06 13.38
C VAL A 354 17.73 16.90 12.50
N ASP A 355 19.03 16.80 12.25
CA ASP A 355 19.59 15.78 11.36
C ASP A 355 19.45 14.41 12.01
N SER A 356 19.79 14.31 13.29
CA SER A 356 19.76 13.04 14.03
C SER A 356 18.43 12.74 14.72
N GLN A 357 17.51 13.70 14.76
CA GLN A 357 16.23 13.63 15.48
C GLN A 357 16.44 13.30 16.97
N THR A 358 17.35 14.03 17.63
CA THR A 358 17.67 13.82 19.06
C THR A 358 17.59 15.10 19.88
N THR A 359 17.30 14.94 21.17
CA THR A 359 17.10 16.05 22.11
C THR A 359 18.12 16.01 23.24
N ALA A 360 18.45 17.19 23.76
CA ALA A 360 19.36 17.36 24.87
C ALA A 360 19.06 18.62 25.69
N VAL A 361 19.67 18.75 26.87
CA VAL A 361 19.53 19.91 27.75
C VAL A 361 20.72 20.04 28.69
N PHE A 362 21.04 21.26 29.14
CA PHE A 362 22.00 21.46 30.22
C PHE A 362 21.30 21.55 31.58
N GLY A 363 21.86 20.87 32.57
CA GLY A 363 21.40 20.93 33.95
C GLY A 363 22.07 22.06 34.75
N ASN A 364 21.45 22.45 35.85
CA ASN A 364 22.00 23.36 36.87
C ASN A 364 23.28 22.77 37.48
N SER A 365 23.41 21.46 37.46
CA SER A 365 24.61 20.76 37.86
C SER A 365 25.79 20.90 36.86
N GLY A 366 25.61 21.56 35.71
CA GLY A 366 26.64 21.70 34.67
C GLY A 366 26.80 20.47 33.77
N LEU A 367 25.90 19.50 33.85
CA LEU A 367 25.87 18.34 32.95
C LEU A 367 25.07 18.64 31.68
N TYR A 368 25.57 18.18 30.54
CA TYR A 368 24.83 18.07 29.29
C TYR A 368 24.13 16.72 29.24
N TYR A 369 22.80 16.70 29.28
CA TYR A 369 21.98 15.50 29.17
C TYR A 369 21.48 15.32 27.75
N GLN A 370 21.88 14.23 27.09
CA GLN A 370 21.12 13.70 25.97
C GLN A 370 19.95 12.89 26.55
N TYR A 371 18.72 13.23 26.17
CA TYR A 371 17.52 12.56 26.68
C TYR A 371 16.41 12.52 25.64
N VAL A 372 15.41 11.69 25.89
CA VAL A 372 14.19 11.65 25.08
C VAL A 372 13.14 12.53 25.74
N ASP A 373 12.78 13.64 25.09
CA ASP A 373 11.68 14.49 25.55
C ASP A 373 10.33 13.86 25.15
N PRO A 374 9.40 13.61 26.09
CA PRO A 374 8.13 12.94 25.82
C PRO A 374 7.12 13.78 25.02
N GLN A 375 7.34 15.09 24.90
CA GLN A 375 6.47 16.01 24.18
C GLN A 375 7.10 16.54 22.88
N HIS A 376 8.37 16.26 22.63
CA HIS A 376 9.10 16.77 21.47
C HIS A 376 8.96 15.86 20.23
N GLU A 377 8.85 16.48 19.04
CA GLU A 377 8.62 15.78 17.76
C GLU A 377 9.73 14.76 17.42
N SER A 378 10.95 14.95 17.93
CA SER A 378 12.07 14.00 17.75
C SER A 378 11.70 12.57 18.16
N PHE A 379 10.99 12.40 19.28
CA PHE A 379 10.57 11.08 19.76
C PHE A 379 9.41 10.54 18.90
N PHE A 380 8.44 11.39 18.59
CA PHE A 380 7.31 11.00 17.75
C PHE A 380 7.76 10.61 16.32
N ASN A 381 8.76 11.27 15.77
CA ASN A 381 9.32 10.98 14.44
C ASN A 381 9.96 9.58 14.40
N LYS A 382 10.67 9.17 15.46
CA LYS A 382 11.17 7.78 15.57
C LYS A 382 10.02 6.77 15.59
N LEU A 383 8.98 7.02 16.37
CA LEU A 383 7.83 6.13 16.48
C LEU A 383 7.03 6.03 15.18
N ARG A 384 6.83 7.15 14.49
CA ARG A 384 6.18 7.21 13.17
C ARG A 384 7.03 6.55 12.10
N TRP A 385 8.35 6.75 12.11
CA TRP A 385 9.25 6.06 11.20
C TRP A 385 9.14 4.53 11.34
N ILE A 386 9.08 4.01 12.58
CA ILE A 386 8.89 2.57 12.83
C ILE A 386 7.55 2.08 12.25
N LEU A 387 6.46 2.81 12.50
CA LEU A 387 5.12 2.47 12.05
C LEU A 387 4.95 2.56 10.53
N ASN A 388 5.38 3.66 9.92
CA ASN A 388 5.26 3.91 8.49
C ASN A 388 6.05 2.90 7.67
N ASN A 389 7.15 2.39 8.22
CA ASN A 389 7.92 1.32 7.59
C ASN A 389 7.32 -0.08 7.80
N GLY A 390 6.28 -0.25 8.62
CA GLY A 390 5.57 -1.53 8.81
C GLY A 390 6.33 -2.57 9.64
N TYR A 391 7.22 -2.13 10.54
CA TYR A 391 7.95 -3.04 11.43
C TYR A 391 7.03 -3.68 12.48
N GLY A 392 7.37 -4.90 12.91
CA GLY A 392 6.56 -5.77 13.75
C GLY A 392 6.37 -5.35 15.21
N GLY A 393 6.84 -4.16 15.60
CA GLY A 393 6.64 -3.58 16.92
C GLY A 393 7.67 -2.52 17.30
N VAL A 394 7.41 -1.86 18.44
CA VAL A 394 8.36 -0.99 19.15
C VAL A 394 8.56 -1.53 20.57
N GLY A 395 9.76 -1.36 21.11
CA GLY A 395 9.98 -1.49 22.54
C GLY A 395 10.66 -0.26 23.11
N LEU A 396 10.28 0.08 24.34
CA LEU A 396 11.03 1.05 25.14
C LEU A 396 11.83 0.30 26.19
N THR A 397 13.06 0.71 26.43
CA THR A 397 13.82 0.20 27.58
C THR A 397 13.11 0.52 28.90
N ASN A 398 13.58 -0.13 29.96
CA ASN A 398 13.06 -0.18 31.33
C ASN A 398 12.15 0.99 31.74
N MET A 399 10.93 0.68 32.20
CA MET A 399 9.94 1.63 32.71
C MET A 399 10.49 2.57 33.78
N GLU A 400 11.50 2.13 34.52
CA GLU A 400 12.18 2.90 35.56
C GLU A 400 13.03 4.06 35.01
N GLY A 401 13.38 4.04 33.72
CA GLY A 401 14.03 5.16 33.05
C GLY A 401 13.08 6.32 32.72
N ASP A 402 11.77 6.06 32.74
CA ASP A 402 10.71 7.03 32.51
C ASP A 402 10.34 7.78 33.81
N ASP A 403 9.45 8.76 33.71
CA ASP A 403 9.02 9.55 34.86
C ASP A 403 7.89 8.86 35.65
N SER A 404 8.25 7.91 36.51
CA SER A 404 7.29 7.10 37.29
C SER A 404 6.57 7.86 38.43
N ASP A 405 7.16 8.97 38.89
CA ASP A 405 6.69 9.77 40.03
C ASP A 405 6.07 11.12 39.60
N ASP A 406 5.98 11.38 38.30
CA ASP A 406 5.46 12.64 37.74
C ASP A 406 6.25 13.90 38.17
N PHE A 407 7.58 13.80 38.25
CA PHE A 407 8.43 14.94 38.55
C PHE A 407 8.51 15.97 37.42
N CYS A 408 8.32 15.53 36.17
CA CYS A 408 8.32 16.39 34.99
C CYS A 408 6.98 17.11 34.79
N GLY A 409 5.91 16.72 35.50
CA GLY A 409 4.57 17.30 35.36
C GLY A 409 3.80 16.81 34.12
N TYR A 410 4.17 15.65 33.57
CA TYR A 410 3.56 15.06 32.37
C TYR A 410 2.64 13.85 32.67
N GLY A 411 2.37 13.60 33.95
CA GLY A 411 1.79 12.37 34.45
C GLY A 411 2.81 11.23 34.47
N LYS A 412 2.50 10.15 35.21
CA LYS A 412 3.37 8.97 35.31
C LYS A 412 3.64 8.31 33.96
N TYR A 413 4.88 7.86 33.73
CA TYR A 413 5.34 7.14 32.54
C TYR A 413 5.03 7.84 31.21
N PRO A 414 5.40 9.11 31.02
CA PRO A 414 5.02 9.91 29.86
C PRO A 414 5.56 9.35 28.54
N LEU A 415 6.77 8.75 28.50
CA LEU A 415 7.32 8.15 27.28
C LEU A 415 6.54 6.89 26.87
N HIS A 416 6.20 6.02 27.83
CA HIS A 416 5.39 4.83 27.56
C HIS A 416 3.95 5.19 27.14
N LYS A 417 3.38 6.24 27.73
CA LYS A 417 2.08 6.78 27.33
C LYS A 417 2.13 7.39 25.93
N ALA A 418 3.22 8.04 25.54
CA ALA A 418 3.38 8.58 24.19
C ALA A 418 3.37 7.47 23.12
N VAL A 419 4.05 6.34 23.37
CA VAL A 419 3.96 5.17 22.49
C VAL A 419 2.53 4.63 22.43
N THR A 420 1.88 4.50 23.60
CA THR A 420 0.50 4.05 23.68
C THR A 420 -0.42 4.95 22.85
N LYS A 421 -0.27 6.28 22.94
CA LYS A 421 -1.03 7.24 22.14
C LYS A 421 -0.84 6.96 20.65
N ILE A 422 0.39 6.97 20.13
CA ILE A 422 0.64 6.75 18.69
C ILE A 422 0.19 5.36 18.22
N PHE A 423 0.46 4.31 19.00
CA PHE A 423 0.07 2.95 18.62
C PHE A 423 -1.44 2.70 18.81
N GLN A 424 -2.14 3.48 19.65
CA GLN A 424 -3.60 3.56 19.65
C GLN A 424 -4.13 4.30 18.41
N PHE A 425 -3.45 5.34 17.91
CA PHE A 425 -3.77 5.98 16.63
C PHE A 425 -3.45 5.10 15.42
N SER A 426 -2.60 4.07 15.59
CA SER A 426 -2.44 3.02 14.58
C SER A 426 -3.61 2.03 14.53
N LYS A 427 -4.60 2.13 15.43
CA LYS A 427 -5.97 1.61 15.18
C LYS A 427 -6.75 2.47 14.19
N HIS A 428 -6.11 3.37 13.45
CA HIS A 428 -6.60 3.70 12.11
C HIS A 428 -6.43 2.46 11.21
N THR A 429 -7.29 1.46 11.43
CA THR A 429 -8.00 0.94 10.27
C THR A 429 -8.61 2.16 9.60
N PRO A 430 -8.26 2.46 8.35
CA PRO A 430 -8.95 3.50 7.58
C PRO A 430 -10.44 3.19 7.70
N GLN A 431 -11.18 3.96 8.51
CA GLN A 431 -12.62 3.92 8.44
C GLN A 431 -12.95 4.85 7.30
N ILE A 432 -13.14 4.22 6.14
CA ILE A 432 -13.74 4.85 4.99
C ILE A 432 -15.21 5.12 5.35
N GLY A 433 -15.83 6.07 4.65
CA GLY A 433 -17.29 6.14 4.49
C GLY A 433 -17.96 4.78 4.40
N ASN A 434 -19.28 4.77 4.58
CA ASN A 434 -20.12 3.58 4.38
C ASN A 434 -19.96 2.89 2.99
N ASN A 435 -19.12 3.43 2.08
CA ASN A 435 -18.74 2.88 0.79
C ASN A 435 -17.30 2.33 0.80
N GLU A 436 -17.04 1.24 0.07
CA GLU A 436 -15.78 0.45 0.08
C GLU A 436 -14.50 1.22 -0.31
N CYS A 437 -14.61 2.46 -0.82
CA CYS A 437 -13.51 3.26 -1.35
C CYS A 437 -13.66 4.77 -1.06
N THR A 438 -12.55 5.44 -0.76
CA THR A 438 -12.54 6.91 -0.59
C THR A 438 -12.65 7.60 -1.96
N ARG A 439 -13.78 8.27 -2.16
CA ARG A 439 -14.09 9.24 -3.21
C ARG A 439 -14.61 10.52 -2.59
N ILE A 440 -13.87 11.61 -2.73
CA ILE A 440 -14.26 12.93 -2.23
C ILE A 440 -14.87 13.71 -3.39
N CYS A 441 -16.15 14.04 -3.29
CA CYS A 441 -16.87 14.85 -4.26
C CYS A 441 -16.91 16.29 -3.75
N LYS A 442 -16.11 17.18 -4.33
CA LYS A 442 -16.01 18.56 -3.89
C LYS A 442 -16.91 19.46 -4.72
N VAL A 443 -17.62 20.33 -4.01
CA VAL A 443 -18.64 21.23 -4.56
C VAL A 443 -18.37 22.63 -4.04
N SER A 444 -18.55 23.63 -4.90
CA SER A 444 -18.55 25.04 -4.51
C SER A 444 -20.00 25.58 -4.63
N PRO A 445 -20.81 25.52 -3.55
CA PRO A 445 -22.22 25.93 -3.58
C PRO A 445 -22.47 27.33 -4.17
N SER A 446 -21.58 28.28 -3.92
CA SER A 446 -21.65 29.67 -4.40
C SER A 446 -21.62 29.80 -5.92
N THR A 447 -21.04 28.84 -6.63
CA THR A 447 -20.98 28.80 -8.11
C THR A 447 -21.85 27.71 -8.71
N THR A 448 -22.58 26.96 -7.88
CA THR A 448 -23.39 25.83 -8.32
C THR A 448 -24.70 26.32 -8.94
N ILE A 449 -24.99 25.84 -10.15
CA ILE A 449 -26.26 26.09 -10.84
C ILE A 449 -27.06 24.78 -10.83
N GLY A 450 -28.22 24.77 -10.18
CA GLY A 450 -29.08 23.58 -10.04
C GLY A 450 -28.84 22.79 -8.74
N ASN A 451 -29.58 21.70 -8.57
CA ASN A 451 -29.46 20.83 -7.40
C ASN A 451 -28.62 19.60 -7.73
N ILE A 452 -27.43 19.46 -7.13
CA ILE A 452 -26.56 18.32 -7.39
C ILE A 452 -27.12 16.99 -6.85
N PHE A 453 -28.07 17.01 -5.92
CA PHE A 453 -28.59 15.80 -5.29
C PHE A 453 -29.65 15.09 -6.13
N GLU A 454 -30.19 15.75 -7.17
CA GLU A 454 -31.32 15.24 -7.96
C GLU A 454 -30.95 13.97 -8.75
N ASN A 455 -29.80 13.97 -9.42
CA ASN A 455 -29.32 12.84 -10.25
C ASN A 455 -28.09 12.12 -9.67
N LEU A 456 -27.58 12.56 -8.51
CA LEU A 456 -26.40 11.98 -7.89
C LEU A 456 -26.75 10.65 -7.21
N GLN A 457 -26.02 9.59 -7.58
CA GLN A 457 -26.11 8.33 -6.87
C GLN A 457 -25.27 8.39 -5.59
N PRO A 458 -25.83 8.05 -4.40
CA PRO A 458 -25.09 8.14 -3.13
C PRO A 458 -23.86 7.22 -3.08
N SER A 459 -23.84 6.13 -3.85
CA SER A 459 -22.69 5.21 -3.95
C SER A 459 -21.47 5.84 -4.66
N TYR A 460 -21.68 6.89 -5.45
CA TYR A 460 -20.59 7.52 -6.22
C TYR A 460 -19.61 8.26 -5.31
N CYS A 461 -20.09 8.82 -4.20
CA CYS A 461 -19.26 9.57 -3.27
C CYS A 461 -19.12 8.82 -1.95
N SER A 462 -17.94 8.88 -1.35
CA SER A 462 -17.77 8.50 0.06
C SER A 462 -17.85 9.72 0.99
N HIS A 463 -17.46 10.87 0.45
CA HIS A 463 -17.51 12.16 1.12
C HIS A 463 -18.06 13.20 0.14
N ILE A 464 -18.86 14.12 0.64
CA ILE A 464 -19.24 15.36 -0.05
C ILE A 464 -18.58 16.51 0.68
N SER A 465 -17.74 17.27 -0.02
CA SER A 465 -16.96 18.37 0.54
C SER A 465 -17.51 19.71 0.08
N ILE A 466 -17.74 20.62 1.04
CA ILE A 466 -18.10 22.01 0.78
C ILE A 466 -16.82 22.84 0.72
N ASP A 467 -16.50 23.39 -0.45
CA ASP A 467 -15.25 24.10 -0.73
C ASP A 467 -15.33 25.63 -0.53
N ASP A 468 -16.47 26.15 -0.07
CA ASP A 468 -16.73 27.59 0.11
C ASP A 468 -16.56 28.10 1.55
N VAL A 469 -16.03 27.28 2.46
CA VAL A 469 -15.82 27.73 3.85
C VAL A 469 -14.59 28.63 3.94
N THR A 470 -14.81 29.89 4.33
CA THR A 470 -13.77 30.92 4.42
C THR A 470 -13.56 31.39 5.86
N PHE A 471 -12.60 32.29 6.06
CA PHE A 471 -12.35 32.88 7.37
C PHE A 471 -11.90 34.34 7.29
N THR A 472 -12.13 35.09 8.37
CA THR A 472 -11.55 36.42 8.53
C THR A 472 -10.08 36.33 8.96
N PRO A 473 -9.22 37.32 8.64
CA PRO A 473 -7.83 37.34 9.12
C PRO A 473 -7.66 37.25 10.65
N ILE A 474 -8.72 37.51 11.42
CA ILE A 474 -8.76 37.42 12.89
C ILE A 474 -9.36 36.11 13.40
N GLY A 475 -9.65 35.14 12.52
CA GLY A 475 -10.03 33.77 12.88
C GLY A 475 -11.52 33.49 13.02
N ASP A 476 -12.41 34.29 12.44
CA ASP A 476 -13.86 33.98 12.40
C ASP A 476 -14.21 33.19 11.14
N ILE A 477 -14.90 32.06 11.30
CA ILE A 477 -15.36 31.22 10.18
C ILE A 477 -16.54 31.91 9.49
N LYS A 478 -16.53 31.89 8.15
CA LYS A 478 -17.59 32.44 7.30
C LYS A 478 -18.15 31.35 6.40
N LEU A 479 -19.48 31.26 6.40
CA LEU A 479 -20.28 30.38 5.56
C LEU A 479 -21.20 31.26 4.71
N SER A 480 -21.32 30.98 3.41
CA SER A 480 -22.27 31.69 2.55
C SER A 480 -23.69 31.16 2.71
N ASP A 481 -24.70 31.95 2.34
CA ASP A 481 -26.11 31.54 2.39
C ASP A 481 -26.36 30.32 1.49
N GLU A 482 -25.67 30.24 0.35
CA GLU A 482 -25.73 29.09 -0.57
C GLU A 482 -25.15 27.84 0.07
N SER A 483 -24.08 27.97 0.86
CA SER A 483 -23.46 26.85 1.58
C SER A 483 -24.33 26.37 2.74
N ASP A 484 -24.98 27.29 3.47
CA ASP A 484 -25.97 26.94 4.51
C ASP A 484 -27.17 26.22 3.90
N LYS A 485 -27.68 26.70 2.76
CA LYS A 485 -28.71 26.01 1.99
C LYS A 485 -28.25 24.62 1.55
N PHE A 486 -27.03 24.48 1.05
CA PHE A 486 -26.47 23.20 0.62
C PHE A 486 -26.41 22.18 1.77
N ILE A 487 -26.02 22.59 2.98
CA ILE A 487 -26.02 21.72 4.16
C ILE A 487 -27.45 21.22 4.45
N LYS A 488 -28.45 22.10 4.39
CA LYS A 488 -29.86 21.72 4.57
C LYS A 488 -30.35 20.78 3.46
N ASP A 489 -29.95 21.03 2.21
CA ASP A 489 -30.29 20.16 1.08
C ASP A 489 -29.65 18.76 1.26
N TYR A 490 -28.40 18.69 1.73
CA TYR A 490 -27.74 17.43 2.10
C TYR A 490 -28.45 16.70 3.27
N GLU A 491 -28.88 17.44 4.30
CA GLU A 491 -29.63 16.89 5.43
C GLU A 491 -30.99 16.33 4.99
N ASN A 492 -31.65 16.99 4.04
CA ASN A 492 -32.95 16.59 3.49
C ASN A 492 -32.87 15.54 2.37
N TRP A 493 -31.69 15.25 1.84
CA TRP A 493 -31.51 14.27 0.77
C TRP A 493 -31.85 12.85 1.26
N ASP A 494 -32.97 12.29 0.81
CA ASP A 494 -33.47 10.99 1.29
C ASP A 494 -32.80 9.82 0.54
N VAL A 495 -31.80 9.21 1.16
CA VAL A 495 -31.06 8.04 0.64
C VAL A 495 -30.67 7.11 1.78
N ASP A 496 -30.62 5.81 1.50
CA ASP A 496 -30.30 4.76 2.50
C ASP A 496 -28.99 5.03 3.24
N VAL A 497 -27.96 5.46 2.49
CA VAL A 497 -26.60 5.64 2.98
C VAL A 497 -26.04 6.95 2.44
N LYS A 498 -25.96 7.97 3.29
CA LYS A 498 -25.34 9.25 2.93
C LYS A 498 -23.81 9.16 2.94
N PRO A 499 -23.12 9.74 1.93
CA PRO A 499 -21.69 10.05 2.02
C PRO A 499 -21.40 10.97 3.21
N TYR A 500 -20.22 10.90 3.81
CA TYR A 500 -19.87 11.80 4.91
C TYR A 500 -19.78 13.26 4.44
N LEU A 501 -20.35 14.17 5.20
CA LEU A 501 -20.13 15.60 4.99
C LEU A 501 -18.71 15.98 5.46
N MET A 502 -17.99 16.70 4.60
CA MET A 502 -16.68 17.28 4.83
C MET A 502 -16.74 18.78 4.57
N ILE A 503 -15.93 19.55 5.29
CA ILE A 503 -15.73 20.98 5.01
C ILE A 503 -14.30 21.23 4.58
N THR A 504 -14.14 22.02 3.52
CA THR A 504 -12.86 22.49 3.03
C THR A 504 -12.71 23.96 3.38
N VAL A 505 -11.69 24.26 4.18
CA VAL A 505 -11.46 25.61 4.71
C VAL A 505 -10.26 26.25 4.01
N GLY A 506 -10.49 27.44 3.45
CA GLY A 506 -9.43 28.31 2.92
C GLY A 506 -9.14 28.19 1.42
N GLN A 507 -9.98 27.45 0.68
CA GLN A 507 -9.86 27.25 -0.78
C GLN A 507 -9.77 28.56 -1.58
N SER A 508 -10.43 29.63 -1.13
CA SER A 508 -10.44 30.96 -1.75
C SER A 508 -9.62 32.00 -0.97
N MET A 509 -8.83 31.58 0.02
CA MET A 509 -8.05 32.46 0.89
C MET A 509 -6.61 32.61 0.38
N GLY A 510 -6.20 33.85 0.14
CA GLY A 510 -4.85 34.21 -0.31
C GLY A 510 -3.79 34.15 0.79
N SER A 511 -2.52 34.31 0.40
CA SER A 511 -1.40 34.15 1.32
C SER A 511 -1.34 35.22 2.42
N VAL A 512 -1.81 36.44 2.13
CA VAL A 512 -1.83 37.54 3.12
C VAL A 512 -2.75 37.20 4.28
N GLN A 513 -3.92 36.63 3.98
CA GLN A 513 -4.92 36.26 4.98
C GLN A 513 -4.44 35.06 5.81
N TRP A 514 -3.87 34.04 5.17
CA TRP A 514 -3.26 32.90 5.87
C TRP A 514 -2.12 33.33 6.80
N ARG A 515 -1.19 34.18 6.34
CA ARG A 515 -0.11 34.70 7.20
C ARG A 515 -0.66 35.52 8.36
N SER A 516 -1.61 36.42 8.10
CA SER A 516 -2.22 37.26 9.15
C SER A 516 -2.84 36.41 10.26
N LEU A 517 -3.49 35.31 9.87
CA LEU A 517 -4.10 34.37 10.80
C LEU A 517 -3.05 33.55 11.56
N LEU A 518 -2.10 32.93 10.85
CA LEU A 518 -1.20 31.92 11.42
C LEU A 518 -0.02 32.50 12.20
N LEU A 519 0.43 33.72 11.85
CA LEU A 519 1.53 34.39 12.54
C LEU A 519 1.10 35.03 13.87
N ASN A 520 -0.19 35.29 14.05
CA ASN A 520 -0.73 35.80 15.30
C ASN A 520 -1.26 34.65 16.15
N TYR A 521 -0.62 34.39 17.30
CA TYR A 521 -1.01 33.33 18.22
C TYR A 521 -2.49 33.41 18.64
N PHE A 522 -3.00 34.60 18.97
CA PHE A 522 -4.38 34.77 19.42
C PHE A 522 -5.38 34.49 18.29
N TYR A 523 -5.08 34.90 17.06
CA TYR A 523 -5.97 34.67 15.91
C TYR A 523 -5.97 33.19 15.52
N LYS A 524 -4.80 32.53 15.50
CA LYS A 524 -4.67 31.09 15.27
C LYS A 524 -5.47 30.28 16.28
N GLU A 525 -5.33 30.56 17.58
CA GLU A 525 -6.08 29.89 18.66
C GLU A 525 -7.59 30.15 18.54
N LYS A 526 -7.99 31.39 18.27
CA LYS A 526 -9.41 31.75 18.07
C LYS A 526 -9.99 31.00 16.87
N PHE A 527 -9.26 30.91 15.77
CA PHE A 527 -9.65 30.17 14.58
C PHE A 527 -9.84 28.68 14.85
N ILE A 528 -8.87 28.03 15.51
CA ILE A 528 -8.98 26.63 15.91
C ILE A 528 -10.26 26.39 16.71
N LYS A 529 -10.52 27.22 17.74
CA LYS A 529 -11.73 27.10 18.58
C LYS A 529 -13.01 27.32 17.80
N ASN A 530 -13.06 28.35 16.95
CA ASN A 530 -14.22 28.65 16.12
C ASN A 530 -14.51 27.54 15.12
N LEU A 531 -13.47 26.97 14.49
CA LEU A 531 -13.59 25.86 13.56
C LEU A 531 -14.12 24.60 14.26
N LEU A 532 -13.62 24.25 15.44
CA LEU A 532 -14.13 23.12 16.22
C LEU A 532 -15.59 23.31 16.61
N LYS A 533 -15.98 24.52 17.06
CA LYS A 533 -17.37 24.84 17.39
C LYS A 533 -18.27 24.73 16.16
N PHE A 534 -17.80 25.20 15.00
CA PHE A 534 -18.51 25.08 13.74
C PHE A 534 -18.74 23.61 13.37
N MET A 535 -17.70 22.78 13.44
CA MET A 535 -17.80 21.34 13.20
C MET A 535 -18.79 20.66 14.16
N GLU A 536 -18.81 21.04 15.43
CA GLU A 536 -19.76 20.51 16.43
C GLU A 536 -21.20 20.89 16.13
N THR A 537 -21.43 22.12 15.67
CA THR A 537 -22.77 22.65 15.37
C THR A 537 -23.44 21.84 14.26
N TYR A 538 -22.68 21.46 13.23
CA TYR A 538 -23.17 20.73 12.06
C TYR A 538 -22.86 19.22 12.10
N GLY A 539 -22.36 18.69 13.23
CA GLY A 539 -22.03 17.26 13.37
C GLY A 539 -20.91 16.77 12.43
N ILE A 540 -20.04 17.66 11.94
CA ILE A 540 -19.02 17.36 10.94
C ILE A 540 -17.79 16.76 11.60
N ARG A 541 -17.30 15.65 11.04
CA ARG A 541 -16.12 14.92 11.55
C ARG A 541 -14.91 14.95 10.63
N HIS A 542 -15.07 15.42 9.40
CA HIS A 542 -14.03 15.44 8.37
C HIS A 542 -13.78 16.89 7.96
N VAL A 543 -12.54 17.36 8.11
CA VAL A 543 -12.13 18.72 7.77
C VAL A 543 -10.91 18.68 6.87
N ASN A 544 -10.96 19.46 5.81
CA ASN A 544 -9.88 19.65 4.87
C ASN A 544 -9.34 21.08 4.96
N ILE A 545 -8.03 21.23 5.09
CA ILE A 545 -7.35 22.53 5.16
C ILE A 545 -6.62 22.79 3.85
N VAL A 546 -6.83 23.97 3.27
CA VAL A 546 -6.34 24.30 1.94
C VAL A 546 -5.68 25.67 1.90
N TRP A 547 -4.37 25.71 1.59
CA TRP A 547 -3.64 26.94 1.25
C TRP A 547 -2.96 26.78 -0.12
N THR A 548 -3.76 26.93 -1.17
CA THR A 548 -3.35 26.59 -2.55
C THR A 548 -3.85 27.58 -3.61
N VAL A 549 -4.35 28.76 -3.20
CA VAL A 549 -4.71 29.84 -4.15
C VAL A 549 -3.46 30.36 -4.86
N GLU A 550 -2.36 30.45 -4.13
CA GLU A 550 -1.08 30.96 -4.59
C GLU A 550 0.03 29.98 -4.22
N LYS A 551 1.15 30.03 -4.93
CA LYS A 551 2.39 29.40 -4.46
C LYS A 551 2.87 30.08 -3.18
N PHE A 552 3.53 29.32 -2.32
CA PHE A 552 4.19 29.90 -1.17
C PHE A 552 5.30 30.86 -1.62
N SER A 553 5.46 31.94 -0.87
CA SER A 553 6.48 32.95 -1.15
C SER A 553 7.87 32.44 -0.76
N SER A 554 7.93 31.56 0.25
CA SER A 554 9.16 31.03 0.82
C SER A 554 8.89 29.76 1.64
N SER A 555 9.94 29.06 2.07
CA SER A 555 9.86 27.93 2.99
C SER A 555 9.28 28.29 4.37
N PHE A 556 9.26 29.57 4.75
CA PHE A 556 8.66 30.06 5.99
C PHE A 556 7.14 29.81 6.02
N ASP A 557 6.45 29.98 4.90
CA ASP A 557 5.02 29.73 4.79
C ASP A 557 4.72 28.24 5.07
N GLY A 558 5.51 27.35 4.48
CA GLY A 558 5.34 25.91 4.66
C GLY A 558 5.66 25.42 6.08
N LYS A 559 6.69 25.98 6.73
CA LYS A 559 6.95 25.72 8.16
C LYS A 559 5.81 26.20 9.06
N THR A 560 5.33 27.42 8.84
CA THR A 560 4.21 28.00 9.59
C THR A 560 2.94 27.17 9.43
N PHE A 561 2.64 26.74 8.20
CA PHE A 561 1.49 25.91 7.89
C PHE A 561 1.60 24.51 8.53
N SER A 562 2.76 23.87 8.45
CA SER A 562 2.99 22.53 9.03
C SER A 562 2.82 22.57 10.56
N LYS A 563 3.35 23.62 11.21
CA LYS A 563 3.17 23.83 12.64
C LYS A 563 1.70 24.06 13.02
N PHE A 564 0.97 24.82 12.21
CA PHE A 564 -0.47 25.00 12.40
C PHE A 564 -1.24 23.67 12.29
N LEU A 565 -0.94 22.82 11.29
CA LEU A 565 -1.60 21.53 11.13
C LEU A 565 -1.38 20.63 12.35
N LEU A 566 -0.17 20.63 12.91
CA LEU A 566 0.16 19.94 14.17
C LEU A 566 -0.69 20.46 15.35
N ASP A 567 -0.71 21.77 15.54
CA ASP A 567 -1.48 22.40 16.63
C ASP A 567 -2.99 22.12 16.45
N PHE A 568 -3.49 22.20 15.21
CA PHE A 568 -4.88 21.89 14.89
C PHE A 568 -5.22 20.42 15.12
N LYS A 569 -4.39 19.47 14.68
CA LYS A 569 -4.62 18.03 14.92
C LYS A 569 -4.68 17.71 16.42
N LYS A 570 -3.82 18.35 17.23
CA LYS A 570 -3.84 18.22 18.70
C LYS A 570 -5.18 18.67 19.28
N ALA A 571 -5.74 19.77 18.80
CA ALA A 571 -7.04 20.27 19.24
C ALA A 571 -8.22 19.47 18.67
N LEU A 572 -8.09 18.96 17.44
CA LEU A 572 -9.12 18.22 16.70
C LEU A 572 -9.41 16.85 17.35
N GLY A 573 -8.36 16.19 17.84
CA GLY A 573 -8.44 14.94 18.59
C GLY A 573 -8.65 13.67 17.74
N PHE A 574 -8.89 12.58 18.47
CA PHE A 574 -9.05 11.18 18.04
C PHE A 574 -10.08 10.91 16.94
N ASN A 575 -11.23 11.52 17.15
CA ASN A 575 -12.48 11.07 16.56
C ASN A 575 -12.84 11.84 15.28
N ARG A 576 -11.94 12.71 14.80
CA ARG A 576 -12.14 13.58 13.66
C ARG A 576 -10.92 13.49 12.74
N TYR A 577 -11.16 13.64 11.44
CA TYR A 577 -10.17 13.42 10.39
C TYR A 577 -9.74 14.75 9.76
N LEU A 578 -8.43 14.91 9.61
CA LEU A 578 -7.76 16.04 9.01
C LEU A 578 -7.21 15.67 7.63
N PHE A 579 -7.70 16.36 6.63
CA PHE A 579 -7.22 16.31 5.25
C PHE A 579 -6.45 17.60 4.94
N CYS A 580 -5.50 17.52 4.01
CA CYS A 580 -4.73 18.67 3.57
C CYS A 580 -4.51 18.64 2.06
N ASN A 581 -4.92 19.70 1.35
CA ASN A 581 -4.57 19.86 -0.07
C ASN A 581 -3.10 20.25 -0.23
N ILE A 582 -2.45 19.70 -1.26
CA ILE A 582 -1.06 19.93 -1.60
C ILE A 582 -0.96 20.45 -3.03
N LEU A 583 -0.31 21.61 -3.18
CA LEU A 583 -0.03 22.21 -4.48
C LEU A 583 1.29 21.65 -5.07
N PRO A 584 1.33 21.20 -6.33
CA PRO A 584 2.52 20.63 -6.96
C PRO A 584 3.76 21.55 -6.87
N TYR A 585 3.60 22.83 -7.19
CA TYR A 585 4.69 23.80 -7.16
C TYR A 585 5.34 23.91 -5.78
N ASN A 586 4.54 23.95 -4.71
CA ASN A 586 5.05 24.05 -3.34
C ASN A 586 5.79 22.78 -2.91
N ALA A 587 5.36 21.60 -3.40
CA ALA A 587 6.04 20.34 -3.16
C ALA A 587 7.40 20.28 -3.88
N TYR A 588 7.46 20.65 -5.16
CA TYR A 588 8.71 20.64 -5.93
C TYR A 588 9.70 21.72 -5.48
N SER A 589 9.24 22.85 -4.97
CA SER A 589 10.09 23.85 -4.32
C SER A 589 10.52 23.47 -2.90
N ASN A 590 10.13 22.27 -2.42
CA ASN A 590 10.46 21.76 -1.09
C ASN A 590 10.02 22.69 0.05
N PHE A 591 8.87 23.35 -0.09
CA PHE A 591 8.38 24.28 0.94
C PHE A 591 7.64 23.56 2.07
N TYR A 592 6.97 22.44 1.78
CA TYR A 592 6.26 21.64 2.79
C TYR A 592 7.23 20.88 3.70
N GLN A 593 6.98 20.89 5.02
CA GLN A 593 7.70 20.04 5.98
C GLN A 593 7.03 18.67 6.05
N ILE A 594 7.23 17.84 5.02
CA ILE A 594 6.51 16.57 4.86
C ILE A 594 6.64 15.67 6.11
N ASP A 595 7.84 15.59 6.70
CA ASP A 595 8.11 14.81 7.92
C ASP A 595 7.28 15.25 9.13
N GLU A 596 6.94 16.53 9.24
CA GLU A 596 6.05 17.06 10.28
C GLU A 596 4.58 16.91 9.87
N MET A 597 4.26 17.09 8.59
CA MET A 597 2.88 17.04 8.11
C MET A 597 2.31 15.63 8.17
N VAL A 598 3.09 14.58 7.85
CA VAL A 598 2.64 13.16 7.88
C VAL A 598 2.19 12.70 9.26
N THR A 599 2.43 13.54 10.25
CA THR A 599 2.18 13.29 11.64
C THR A 599 0.87 13.87 12.15
N ALA A 600 0.42 14.93 11.48
CA ALA A 600 -0.77 15.68 11.81
C ALA A 600 -1.92 15.28 10.88
N VAL A 601 -1.62 15.11 9.60
CA VAL A 601 -2.59 14.93 8.53
C VAL A 601 -2.90 13.43 8.35
N ASP A 602 -4.18 13.09 8.31
CA ASP A 602 -4.63 11.71 8.06
C ASP A 602 -4.56 11.37 6.56
N TYR A 603 -4.94 12.32 5.70
CA TYR A 603 -4.88 12.18 4.24
C TYR A 603 -4.40 13.45 3.54
N PHE A 604 -3.46 13.27 2.61
CA PHE A 604 -3.00 14.32 1.71
C PHE A 604 -3.76 14.27 0.40
N ILE A 605 -4.35 15.39 0.01
CA ILE A 605 -5.06 15.54 -1.27
C ILE A 605 -4.11 16.24 -2.25
N LEU A 606 -3.52 15.48 -3.17
CA LEU A 606 -2.59 16.01 -4.17
C LEU A 606 -3.37 16.63 -5.33
N GLU A 607 -3.26 17.95 -5.55
CA GLU A 607 -3.99 18.69 -6.58
C GLU A 607 -3.42 18.46 -8.00
N ALA A 608 -3.63 17.26 -8.55
CA ALA A 608 -3.17 16.81 -9.87
C ALA A 608 -3.97 17.37 -11.06
N HIS A 609 -4.53 18.56 -10.92
CA HIS A 609 -5.22 19.33 -11.95
C HIS A 609 -4.72 20.79 -12.04
N LYS A 610 -3.67 21.11 -11.28
CA LYS A 610 -2.99 22.42 -11.27
C LYS A 610 -1.59 22.35 -11.88
N PHE A 611 -1.44 21.60 -12.98
CA PHE A 611 -0.16 21.48 -13.70
C PHE A 611 0.12 22.60 -14.69
N ARG A 612 -0.92 23.32 -15.11
CA ARG A 612 -0.81 24.54 -15.90
C ARG A 612 -0.81 25.74 -14.97
N ASP A 613 0.15 26.64 -15.15
CA ASP A 613 0.12 27.96 -14.54
C ASP A 613 -0.83 28.87 -15.32
N VAL A 614 -1.60 29.73 -14.65
CA VAL A 614 -2.46 30.74 -15.31
C VAL A 614 -1.63 31.70 -16.15
N TRP A 615 -0.32 31.80 -15.88
CA TRP A 615 0.64 32.59 -16.65
C TRP A 615 1.41 31.80 -17.72
N ASP A 616 1.07 30.53 -17.96
CA ASP A 616 1.71 29.74 -19.00
C ASP A 616 1.44 30.37 -20.37
N LYS A 617 2.52 30.67 -21.09
CA LYS A 617 2.46 31.32 -22.42
C LYS A 617 2.21 30.32 -23.55
N LYS A 618 1.94 29.06 -23.21
CA LYS A 618 1.81 27.95 -24.15
C LYS A 618 0.63 27.05 -23.78
N THR A 619 0.05 26.39 -24.78
CA THR A 619 -0.94 25.34 -24.57
C THR A 619 -0.29 24.14 -23.88
N SER A 620 -0.96 23.59 -22.88
CA SER A 620 -0.51 22.42 -22.10
C SER A 620 -1.74 21.65 -21.60
N HIS A 621 -1.61 20.52 -20.91
CA HIS A 621 -2.78 19.89 -20.27
C HIS A 621 -2.75 20.14 -18.76
N HIS A 622 -3.87 20.58 -18.18
CA HIS A 622 -3.94 20.97 -16.77
C HIS A 622 -3.93 19.78 -15.80
N SER A 623 -4.36 18.59 -16.26
CA SER A 623 -4.47 17.37 -15.44
C SER A 623 -3.79 16.15 -16.08
N THR A 624 -2.58 16.32 -16.61
CA THR A 624 -1.75 15.23 -17.18
C THR A 624 -1.59 14.06 -16.19
N LEU A 625 -1.82 12.81 -16.65
CA LEU A 625 -1.61 11.62 -15.83
C LEU A 625 -0.16 11.13 -15.87
N LEU A 626 0.40 10.94 -17.06
CA LEU A 626 1.68 10.25 -17.29
C LEU A 626 2.84 11.22 -17.54
N ILE A 627 4.05 10.83 -17.13
CA ILE A 627 5.29 11.65 -17.19
C ILE A 627 6.05 11.52 -18.53
N ASP A 628 5.77 10.47 -19.30
CA ASP A 628 6.68 9.98 -20.34
C ASP A 628 6.63 10.73 -21.66
N SER A 629 5.71 11.68 -21.80
CA SER A 629 5.54 12.41 -23.05
C SER A 629 6.66 13.43 -23.28
N PRO A 630 7.27 13.46 -24.49
CA PRO A 630 8.17 14.54 -24.88
C PRO A 630 7.46 15.88 -25.05
N LEU A 631 6.12 15.89 -25.06
CA LEU A 631 5.29 17.09 -25.21
C LEU A 631 5.15 17.88 -23.90
N LEU A 632 5.56 17.28 -22.77
CA LEU A 632 5.54 17.97 -21.47
C LEU A 632 6.70 18.96 -21.36
N GLU A 633 6.37 20.25 -21.21
CA GLU A 633 7.37 21.29 -20.96
C GLU A 633 8.14 21.03 -19.65
N LYS A 634 7.44 20.54 -18.62
CA LYS A 634 8.05 20.08 -17.36
C LYS A 634 7.53 18.68 -17.05
N ARG A 635 8.39 17.67 -17.16
CA ARG A 635 8.05 16.26 -16.88
C ARG A 635 7.43 16.05 -15.49
N GLN A 636 7.89 16.82 -14.50
CA GLN A 636 7.37 16.78 -13.13
C GLN A 636 5.91 17.26 -13.00
N MET A 637 5.34 17.93 -14.00
CA MET A 637 3.95 18.39 -13.97
C MET A 637 2.98 17.32 -14.50
N SER A 638 2.98 16.16 -13.84
CA SER A 638 2.08 15.02 -14.10
C SER A 638 1.68 14.34 -12.79
N ALA A 639 0.50 13.70 -12.77
CA ALA A 639 -0.02 13.03 -11.58
C ALA A 639 0.92 11.91 -11.10
N ASP A 640 1.47 11.12 -12.02
CA ASP A 640 2.41 10.05 -11.70
C ASP A 640 3.70 10.60 -11.08
N ALA A 641 4.29 11.65 -11.64
CA ALA A 641 5.48 12.28 -11.07
C ALA A 641 5.21 12.89 -9.68
N PHE A 642 4.06 13.53 -9.51
CA PHE A 642 3.71 14.21 -8.27
C PHE A 642 3.46 13.24 -7.11
N ALA A 643 2.71 12.17 -7.38
CA ALA A 643 2.47 11.15 -6.37
C ALA A 643 3.76 10.35 -6.06
N ASN A 644 4.56 10.00 -7.06
CA ASN A 644 5.81 9.26 -6.84
C ASN A 644 6.86 10.09 -6.08
N ASP A 645 6.91 11.42 -6.25
CA ASP A 645 7.74 12.31 -5.42
C ASP A 645 7.33 12.23 -3.94
N TRP A 646 6.03 12.30 -3.64
CA TRP A 646 5.51 12.17 -2.28
C TRP A 646 5.81 10.82 -1.64
N ILE A 647 5.64 9.72 -2.40
CA ILE A 647 6.02 8.38 -1.95
C ILE A 647 7.54 8.29 -1.71
N GLY A 648 8.34 8.83 -2.64
CA GLY A 648 9.80 8.86 -2.54
C GLY A 648 10.31 9.62 -1.32
N ARG A 649 9.53 10.59 -0.83
CA ARG A 649 9.77 11.35 0.41
C ARG A 649 9.19 10.70 1.66
N GLY A 650 8.76 9.43 1.59
CA GLY A 650 8.35 8.63 2.75
C GLY A 650 6.88 8.67 3.11
N VAL A 651 6.02 9.30 2.30
CA VAL A 651 4.57 9.30 2.51
C VAL A 651 3.99 7.95 2.10
N ASN A 652 3.20 7.33 2.98
CA ASN A 652 2.57 6.05 2.68
C ASN A 652 1.51 6.23 1.57
N PRO A 653 1.48 5.39 0.51
CA PRO A 653 0.44 5.44 -0.52
C PRO A 653 -0.99 5.47 0.05
N ASN A 654 -1.26 4.76 1.15
CA ASN A 654 -2.57 4.72 1.80
C ASN A 654 -2.96 6.04 2.53
N MET A 655 -2.10 7.06 2.54
CA MET A 655 -2.41 8.42 3.00
C MET A 655 -2.63 9.40 1.84
N ILE A 656 -2.39 8.98 0.60
CA ILE A 656 -2.45 9.84 -0.58
C ILE A 656 -3.81 9.70 -1.25
N ILE A 657 -4.52 10.81 -1.40
CA ILE A 657 -5.69 10.96 -2.25
C ILE A 657 -5.27 11.85 -3.42
N VAL A 658 -5.58 11.45 -4.66
CA VAL A 658 -5.22 12.25 -5.83
C VAL A 658 -6.45 12.99 -6.34
N GLU A 659 -6.32 14.30 -6.51
CA GLU A 659 -7.40 15.19 -6.89
C GLU A 659 -7.33 15.60 -8.36
N PHE A 660 -8.40 15.30 -9.09
CA PHE A 660 -8.61 15.74 -10.46
C PHE A 660 -9.75 16.77 -10.53
N SER A 661 -9.83 17.50 -11.65
CA SER A 661 -10.92 18.45 -11.92
C SER A 661 -11.88 17.83 -12.92
N VAL A 662 -13.18 18.00 -12.72
CA VAL A 662 -14.19 17.60 -13.71
C VAL A 662 -14.29 18.63 -14.84
N GLY A 663 -14.23 19.92 -14.52
CA GLY A 663 -14.31 20.99 -15.52
C GLY A 663 -13.07 21.02 -16.42
N GLY A 664 -13.29 21.30 -17.70
CA GLY A 664 -12.22 21.57 -18.67
C GLY A 664 -11.73 23.01 -18.61
N GLN A 665 -10.50 23.27 -19.04
CA GLN A 665 -9.91 24.61 -19.09
C GLN A 665 -9.67 25.07 -20.53
N VAL A 666 -10.08 26.30 -20.83
CA VAL A 666 -9.93 26.94 -22.15
C VAL A 666 -8.80 27.94 -22.15
N VAL A 667 -8.00 27.95 -23.22
CA VAL A 667 -7.04 29.02 -23.51
C VAL A 667 -7.12 29.41 -25.00
N GLU A 668 -6.96 30.69 -25.29
CA GLU A 668 -6.95 31.18 -26.66
C GLU A 668 -5.53 31.14 -27.25
N MET A 669 -5.33 30.36 -28.30
CA MET A 669 -4.08 30.29 -29.05
C MET A 669 -3.88 31.53 -29.92
N GLN A 670 -2.63 31.92 -30.17
CA GLN A 670 -2.34 33.01 -31.11
C GLN A 670 -2.71 32.61 -32.53
N THR A 671 -3.51 33.44 -33.22
CA THR A 671 -3.97 33.18 -34.60
C THR A 671 -2.82 32.93 -35.59
N SER A 672 -1.66 33.57 -35.39
CA SER A 672 -0.47 33.35 -36.21
C SER A 672 0.09 31.93 -36.11
N ALA A 673 -0.08 31.28 -34.95
CA ALA A 673 0.40 29.92 -34.69
C ALA A 673 -0.49 28.82 -35.27
N ILE A 674 -1.69 29.14 -35.77
CA ILE A 674 -2.66 28.18 -36.34
C ILE A 674 -2.64 28.21 -37.88
N ARG A 675 -2.09 29.25 -38.50
CA ARG A 675 -2.07 29.44 -39.97
C ARG A 675 -1.09 28.53 -40.71
N ASP A 676 -0.30 27.74 -39.99
CA ASP A 676 0.61 26.76 -40.57
C ASP A 676 -0.16 25.45 -40.84
N THR A 677 -0.28 25.05 -42.11
CA THR A 677 -1.11 23.91 -42.56
C THR A 677 -0.51 22.54 -42.22
N THR A 678 0.50 22.48 -41.35
CA THR A 678 1.30 21.29 -41.02
C THR A 678 1.22 20.87 -39.55
N ILE A 679 0.30 21.44 -38.76
CA ILE A 679 0.23 21.21 -37.31
C ILE A 679 -0.49 19.89 -37.00
N ASP A 680 0.28 18.86 -36.65
CA ASP A 680 -0.25 17.57 -36.18
C ASP A 680 -0.55 17.53 -34.66
N ASN A 681 -0.05 18.50 -33.89
CA ASN A 681 -0.22 18.60 -32.44
C ASN A 681 -0.35 20.06 -31.98
N TYR A 682 -1.33 20.33 -31.11
CA TYR A 682 -1.65 21.67 -30.62
C TYR A 682 -1.12 21.96 -29.21
N ILE A 683 -0.40 21.03 -28.59
CA ILE A 683 0.30 21.24 -27.31
C ILE A 683 1.62 22.00 -27.54
N GLY A 684 1.93 22.96 -26.68
CA GLY A 684 3.14 23.78 -26.72
C GLY A 684 3.04 25.02 -27.61
N LEU A 685 1.87 25.28 -28.21
CA LEU A 685 1.62 26.44 -29.06
C LEU A 685 1.44 27.71 -28.23
N PRO A 686 1.89 28.87 -28.72
CA PRO A 686 1.81 30.11 -27.98
C PRO A 686 0.36 30.56 -27.77
N VAL A 687 0.06 30.97 -26.54
CA VAL A 687 -1.25 31.47 -26.09
C VAL A 687 -1.27 32.99 -26.13
N THR A 688 -2.41 33.57 -26.46
CA THR A 688 -2.63 35.01 -26.40
C THR A 688 -2.66 35.45 -24.92
N PRO A 689 -1.78 36.36 -24.47
CA PRO A 689 -1.82 36.81 -23.08
C PRO A 689 -3.16 37.52 -22.82
N ASN A 690 -3.97 36.97 -21.93
CA ASN A 690 -5.23 37.62 -21.54
C ASN A 690 -4.91 38.91 -20.79
N GLY A 691 -5.01 40.05 -21.49
CA GLY A 691 -5.01 41.36 -20.88
C GLY A 691 -6.21 41.51 -19.96
N ASN A 692 -5.96 41.72 -18.67
CA ASN A 692 -6.89 42.22 -17.65
C ASN A 692 -8.04 41.34 -17.11
N ASN A 693 -8.21 40.07 -17.53
CA ASN A 693 -9.26 39.18 -16.96
C ASN A 693 -8.78 38.17 -15.89
N LEU A 694 -7.58 38.35 -15.34
CA LEU A 694 -6.86 37.39 -14.47
C LEU A 694 -7.44 37.16 -13.04
N ARG A 695 -8.68 37.57 -12.74
CA ARG A 695 -9.27 37.42 -11.40
C ARG A 695 -10.55 36.61 -11.33
N ASP A 696 -11.15 36.25 -12.47
CA ASP A 696 -12.42 35.51 -12.50
C ASP A 696 -12.23 34.16 -13.21
N GLY A 697 -11.56 33.22 -12.53
CA GLY A 697 -11.28 31.87 -13.04
C GLY A 697 -12.52 31.01 -13.29
N SER A 698 -13.73 31.55 -13.07
CA SER A 698 -15.00 30.90 -13.45
C SER A 698 -15.25 30.94 -14.96
N LYS A 699 -14.70 31.94 -15.68
CA LYS A 699 -14.87 32.07 -17.14
C LYS A 699 -13.98 31.12 -17.95
N ASP A 700 -12.93 30.58 -17.34
CA ASP A 700 -11.97 29.69 -18.00
C ASP A 700 -12.30 28.20 -17.82
N ASN A 701 -13.29 27.87 -16.98
CA ASN A 701 -13.74 26.50 -16.74
C ASN A 701 -15.02 26.18 -17.53
N LEU A 702 -14.99 25.09 -18.30
CA LEU A 702 -16.15 24.55 -19.02
C LEU A 702 -16.70 23.31 -18.33
N SER A 703 -18.02 23.23 -18.25
CA SER A 703 -18.73 22.04 -17.80
C SER A 703 -18.80 20.96 -18.89
N GLN A 704 -19.00 19.71 -18.48
CA GLN A 704 -18.99 18.55 -19.37
C GLN A 704 -20.12 18.58 -20.41
N ASP A 705 -21.27 19.18 -20.09
CA ASP A 705 -22.36 19.43 -21.03
C ASP A 705 -21.95 20.42 -22.13
N LYS A 706 -21.28 21.53 -21.78
CA LYS A 706 -20.76 22.47 -22.77
C LYS A 706 -19.65 21.86 -23.63
N ILE A 707 -18.77 21.07 -23.03
CA ILE A 707 -17.73 20.34 -23.78
C ILE A 707 -18.38 19.36 -24.77
N CYS A 708 -19.42 18.65 -24.34
CA CYS A 708 -20.20 17.77 -25.21
C CYS A 708 -20.83 18.52 -26.39
N GLU A 709 -21.42 19.70 -26.16
CA GLU A 709 -21.98 20.55 -27.24
C GLU A 709 -20.90 20.99 -28.25
N ILE A 710 -19.71 21.40 -27.76
CA ILE A 710 -18.57 21.77 -28.63
C ILE A 710 -18.10 20.58 -29.47
N ILE A 711 -18.07 19.37 -28.90
CA ILE A 711 -17.68 18.15 -29.62
C ILE A 711 -18.68 17.81 -30.75
N GLN A 712 -19.96 18.15 -30.58
CA GLN A 712 -20.97 17.90 -31.61
C GLN A 712 -20.84 18.81 -32.85
N ASN A 713 -20.03 19.88 -32.77
CA ASN A 713 -19.74 20.75 -33.90
C ASN A 713 -18.74 20.08 -34.88
N ASN A 714 -19.10 20.03 -36.17
CA ASN A 714 -18.31 19.35 -37.21
C ASN A 714 -16.92 19.97 -37.48
N VAL A 715 -16.64 21.17 -36.95
CA VAL A 715 -15.36 21.89 -37.15
C VAL A 715 -14.37 21.63 -36.00
N THR A 716 -14.79 20.88 -34.98
CA THR A 716 -14.00 20.64 -33.77
C THR A 716 -12.98 19.51 -33.97
N ILE A 717 -11.72 19.73 -33.56
CA ILE A 717 -10.67 18.71 -33.59
C ILE A 717 -10.54 18.09 -32.20
N GLN A 718 -10.79 16.79 -32.08
CA GLN A 718 -10.57 16.01 -30.85
C GLN A 718 -9.30 15.16 -31.00
N ARG A 719 -8.43 15.19 -29.97
CA ARG A 719 -7.24 14.35 -29.90
C ARG A 719 -7.09 13.75 -28.51
N PHE A 720 -6.57 12.53 -28.45
CA PHE A 720 -6.16 11.88 -27.21
C PHE A 720 -4.65 11.67 -27.26
N VAL A 721 -3.95 12.12 -26.22
CA VAL A 721 -2.49 12.07 -26.14
C VAL A 721 -2.11 10.89 -25.25
N GLU A 722 -1.83 9.73 -25.87
CA GLU A 722 -1.68 8.44 -25.17
C GLU A 722 -0.56 8.44 -24.12
N ASP A 723 0.57 9.10 -24.41
CA ASP A 723 1.73 9.19 -23.51
C ASP A 723 1.57 10.25 -22.39
N MET A 724 0.50 11.05 -22.42
CA MET A 724 0.05 11.92 -21.32
C MET A 724 -1.20 11.36 -20.61
N GLY A 725 -1.94 10.46 -21.25
CA GLY A 725 -3.17 9.83 -20.75
C GLY A 725 -4.38 10.77 -20.69
N VAL A 726 -4.45 11.77 -21.57
CA VAL A 726 -5.45 12.86 -21.51
C VAL A 726 -5.89 13.35 -22.90
N PRO A 727 -7.14 13.84 -23.04
CA PRO A 727 -7.63 14.44 -24.28
C PRO A 727 -7.44 15.96 -24.34
N TYR A 728 -7.55 16.51 -25.54
CA TYR A 728 -7.83 17.93 -25.74
C TYR A 728 -8.75 18.14 -26.96
N ILE A 729 -9.34 19.33 -27.02
CA ILE A 729 -10.17 19.81 -28.11
C ILE A 729 -9.59 21.11 -28.67
N VAL A 730 -9.71 21.31 -29.97
CA VAL A 730 -9.49 22.61 -30.63
C VAL A 730 -10.74 23.04 -31.38
N GLU A 731 -11.23 24.24 -31.07
CA GLU A 731 -12.34 24.90 -31.76
C GLU A 731 -11.89 26.31 -32.17
N GLY A 732 -11.61 26.51 -33.46
CA GLY A 732 -11.03 27.77 -33.96
C GLY A 732 -9.69 28.06 -33.30
N ASN A 733 -9.61 29.15 -32.52
CA ASN A 733 -8.42 29.52 -31.75
C ASN A 733 -8.43 28.96 -30.32
N ASN A 734 -9.51 28.32 -29.88
CA ASN A 734 -9.64 27.85 -28.50
C ASN A 734 -9.01 26.46 -28.36
N PHE A 735 -8.06 26.34 -27.44
CA PHE A 735 -7.53 25.06 -26.98
C PHE A 735 -8.19 24.70 -25.65
N ILE A 736 -8.86 23.56 -25.60
CA ILE A 736 -9.61 23.08 -24.44
C ILE A 736 -8.97 21.79 -23.93
N SER A 737 -8.37 21.85 -22.75
CA SER A 737 -7.89 20.67 -22.02
C SER A 737 -8.95 20.20 -21.04
N TYR A 738 -9.30 18.93 -21.02
CA TYR A 738 -10.39 18.39 -20.19
C TYR A 738 -10.14 16.92 -19.89
N ASP A 739 -10.93 16.35 -18.98
CA ASP A 739 -10.98 14.90 -18.81
C ASP A 739 -12.23 14.34 -19.49
N ASN A 740 -12.09 13.21 -20.16
CA ASN A 740 -13.19 12.43 -20.71
C ASN A 740 -13.30 11.08 -19.99
N GLU A 741 -14.28 10.26 -20.36
CA GLU A 741 -14.47 8.94 -19.76
C GLU A 741 -13.22 8.04 -19.86
N LYS A 742 -12.45 8.11 -20.98
CA LYS A 742 -11.21 7.33 -21.15
C LYS A 742 -10.14 7.77 -20.15
N SER A 743 -9.84 9.06 -20.04
CA SER A 743 -8.81 9.54 -19.09
C SER A 743 -9.25 9.37 -17.64
N ALA A 744 -10.53 9.58 -17.32
CA ALA A 744 -11.10 9.33 -16.00
C ALA A 744 -10.95 7.86 -15.57
N ARG A 745 -11.19 6.92 -16.50
CA ARG A 745 -10.97 5.49 -16.28
C ARG A 745 -9.49 5.18 -16.01
N MET A 746 -8.59 5.66 -16.86
CA MET A 746 -7.14 5.46 -16.70
C MET A 746 -6.64 5.99 -15.36
N LYS A 747 -7.09 7.19 -14.95
CA LYS A 747 -6.77 7.81 -13.66
C LYS A 747 -7.26 6.95 -12.49
N SER A 748 -8.51 6.48 -12.53
CA SER A 748 -9.07 5.62 -11.49
C SER A 748 -8.34 4.28 -11.36
N ILE A 749 -7.97 3.66 -12.48
CA ILE A 749 -7.14 2.45 -12.51
C ILE A 749 -5.75 2.75 -11.93
N TRP A 750 -5.10 3.83 -12.36
CA TRP A 750 -3.79 4.24 -11.86
C TRP A 750 -3.81 4.42 -10.33
N VAL A 751 -4.78 5.13 -9.78
CA VAL A 751 -4.95 5.29 -8.32
C VAL A 751 -5.07 3.93 -7.62
N SER A 752 -5.85 3.02 -8.20
CA SER A 752 -6.08 1.68 -7.64
C SER A 752 -4.83 0.80 -7.70
N VAL A 753 -4.14 0.76 -8.85
CA VAL A 753 -2.90 0.01 -9.10
C VAL A 753 -1.76 0.51 -8.20
N LYS A 754 -1.66 1.84 -8.02
CA LYS A 754 -0.68 2.48 -7.12
C LYS A 754 -1.03 2.37 -5.64
N LYS A 755 -2.19 1.78 -5.33
CA LYS A 755 -2.68 1.52 -3.97
C LYS A 755 -2.83 2.80 -3.13
N PHE A 756 -3.29 3.87 -3.76
CA PHE A 756 -3.58 5.12 -3.07
C PHE A 756 -4.85 5.03 -2.22
N ALA A 757 -5.00 5.95 -1.27
CA ALA A 757 -6.14 6.01 -0.36
C ALA A 757 -7.47 6.27 -1.08
N GLY A 758 -7.44 7.02 -2.19
CA GLY A 758 -8.64 7.36 -2.92
C GLY A 758 -8.47 8.39 -4.03
N VAL A 759 -9.61 8.83 -4.56
CA VAL A 759 -9.72 9.90 -5.56
C VAL A 759 -10.49 11.08 -4.96
N SER A 760 -10.08 12.30 -5.26
CA SER A 760 -10.89 13.51 -5.05
C SER A 760 -11.27 14.10 -6.40
N LEU A 761 -12.51 14.54 -6.55
CA LEU A 761 -13.00 15.23 -7.73
C LEU A 761 -13.44 16.63 -7.36
N LYS A 762 -12.81 17.60 -8.02
CA LYS A 762 -13.13 19.01 -7.87
C LYS A 762 -14.19 19.46 -8.88
N ASN A 763 -15.10 20.30 -8.40
CA ASN A 763 -16.18 20.94 -9.17
C ASN A 763 -17.15 19.91 -9.79
N ILE A 764 -17.69 18.98 -8.99
CA ILE A 764 -18.61 17.96 -9.51
C ILE A 764 -19.93 18.55 -10.04
N GLU A 765 -20.26 19.79 -9.69
CA GLU A 765 -21.36 20.57 -10.28
C GLU A 765 -21.17 20.84 -11.77
N LEU A 766 -19.95 20.69 -12.30
CA LEU A 766 -19.63 20.81 -13.72
C LEU A 766 -19.74 19.47 -14.47
N ASP A 767 -20.11 18.38 -13.80
CA ASP A 767 -20.18 17.02 -14.38
C ASP A 767 -21.53 16.74 -15.06
N ASN A 768 -22.07 17.68 -15.83
CA ASN A 768 -23.36 17.50 -16.53
C ASN A 768 -24.48 17.04 -15.57
N ILE A 769 -24.71 17.75 -14.46
CA ILE A 769 -25.63 17.30 -13.39
C ILE A 769 -27.06 17.04 -13.89
N GLY A 770 -27.49 17.75 -14.93
CA GLY A 770 -28.82 17.63 -15.54
C GLY A 770 -28.93 16.53 -16.60
N GLY A 771 -27.82 15.90 -17.01
CA GLY A 771 -27.82 14.91 -18.07
C GLY A 771 -28.26 15.48 -19.43
N THR A 772 -27.90 16.73 -19.74
CA THR A 772 -28.33 17.44 -20.96
C THR A 772 -27.50 17.03 -22.17
N CYS A 773 -26.17 16.99 -22.04
CA CYS A 773 -25.27 16.54 -23.10
C CYS A 773 -24.12 15.68 -22.52
N PRO A 774 -24.01 14.40 -22.90
CA PRO A 774 -24.98 13.63 -23.70
C PRO A 774 -26.29 13.42 -22.92
N VAL A 775 -27.40 13.37 -23.65
CA VAL A 775 -28.75 13.25 -23.09
C VAL A 775 -28.87 12.00 -22.21
N MET A 776 -29.48 12.14 -21.03
CA MET A 776 -29.68 11.09 -20.03
C MET A 776 -28.39 10.48 -19.44
N ASN A 777 -27.27 11.20 -19.49
CA ASN A 777 -26.01 10.75 -18.89
C ASN A 777 -25.45 11.75 -17.87
N PRO A 778 -26.08 11.90 -16.68
CA PRO A 778 -25.57 12.77 -15.63
C PRO A 778 -24.31 12.18 -14.98
N TYR A 779 -23.43 13.05 -14.51
CA TYR A 779 -22.18 12.69 -13.81
C TYR A 779 -21.26 11.73 -14.58
N PRO A 780 -20.98 11.93 -15.89
CA PRO A 780 -20.22 10.97 -16.68
C PRO A 780 -18.82 10.69 -16.12
N ILE A 781 -18.10 11.70 -15.63
CA ILE A 781 -16.74 11.51 -15.11
C ILE A 781 -16.77 10.81 -13.74
N LEU A 782 -17.62 11.28 -12.82
CA LEU A 782 -17.77 10.70 -11.49
C LEU A 782 -18.28 9.26 -11.55
N LYS A 783 -19.26 8.97 -12.42
CA LYS A 783 -19.79 7.61 -12.66
C LYS A 783 -18.71 6.65 -13.13
N ILE A 784 -17.84 7.08 -14.05
CA ILE A 784 -16.72 6.25 -14.52
C ILE A 784 -15.71 6.00 -13.40
N ILE A 785 -15.36 7.04 -12.62
CA ILE A 785 -14.43 6.87 -11.49
C ILE A 785 -15.01 5.90 -10.46
N ALA A 786 -16.27 6.07 -10.07
CA ALA A 786 -16.95 5.22 -9.10
C ALA A 786 -17.05 3.75 -9.55
N SER A 787 -17.36 3.52 -10.83
CA SER A 787 -17.46 2.17 -11.42
C SER A 787 -16.11 1.54 -11.76
N THR A 788 -15.00 2.30 -11.76
CA THR A 788 -13.66 1.79 -12.12
C THR A 788 -12.75 1.59 -10.92
N GLN A 789 -12.92 2.39 -9.86
CA GLN A 789 -12.02 2.37 -8.71
C GLN A 789 -12.08 1.04 -7.97
N ILE A 790 -10.93 0.58 -7.52
CA ILE A 790 -10.77 -0.66 -6.77
C ILE A 790 -10.09 -0.38 -5.44
N CYS A 791 -10.54 -1.06 -4.38
CA CYS A 791 -10.02 -0.86 -3.04
C CYS A 791 -9.16 -1.98 -2.49
N ASN A 792 -8.18 -1.56 -1.69
CA ASN A 792 -7.13 -2.44 -1.18
C ASN A 792 -7.55 -3.27 0.03
N GLN A 793 -8.69 -2.97 0.67
CA GLN A 793 -9.07 -3.61 1.91
C GLN A 793 -9.96 -4.83 1.68
N CYS A 794 -9.53 -5.94 2.27
CA CYS A 794 -10.38 -7.09 2.50
C CYS A 794 -11.37 -6.74 3.59
N LYS A 795 -12.68 -6.75 3.31
CA LYS A 795 -13.69 -6.67 4.36
C LYS A 795 -13.41 -7.80 5.36
N SER A 796 -13.09 -7.46 6.60
CA SER A 796 -13.21 -8.43 7.68
C SER A 796 -14.68 -8.75 7.79
N GLU A 797 -15.08 -10.01 7.65
CA GLU A 797 -16.41 -10.47 8.07
C GLU A 797 -16.54 -10.11 9.56
N SER A 798 -17.14 -8.95 9.84
CA SER A 798 -17.61 -8.63 11.17
C SER A 798 -18.76 -9.59 11.42
N SER A 799 -18.53 -10.56 12.29
CA SER A 799 -19.51 -11.57 12.68
C SER A 799 -20.78 -10.99 13.32
N HIS A 800 -20.89 -9.67 13.48
CA HIS A 800 -22.09 -8.94 13.91
C HIS A 800 -22.22 -7.68 13.05
N ASP A 801 -22.72 -7.84 11.83
CA ASP A 801 -23.60 -6.90 11.14
C ASP A 801 -24.01 -7.60 9.84
N VAL A 802 -25.20 -8.21 9.88
CA VAL A 802 -25.87 -8.64 8.66
C VAL A 802 -26.17 -7.37 7.88
N ALA A 803 -25.27 -7.02 6.96
CA ALA A 803 -25.56 -6.07 5.91
C ALA A 803 -26.61 -6.70 5.01
N VAL A 804 -27.88 -6.44 5.36
CA VAL A 804 -29.00 -6.46 4.44
C VAL A 804 -28.68 -5.42 3.36
N LEU A 805 -28.06 -5.88 2.28
CA LEU A 805 -27.99 -5.16 1.02
C LEU A 805 -28.98 -5.86 0.08
N TYR A 806 -30.15 -5.23 -0.05
CA TYR A 806 -31.23 -5.56 -0.98
C TYR A 806 -31.79 -6.97 -0.87
N ASP A 807 -32.77 -7.14 0.03
CA ASP A 807 -33.81 -8.15 -0.17
C ASP A 807 -35.13 -7.42 -0.39
N SER A 808 -35.78 -7.78 -1.49
CA SER A 808 -37.05 -7.27 -1.97
C SER A 808 -38.13 -7.37 -0.90
N LYS A 809 -38.53 -6.23 -0.32
CA LYS A 809 -39.79 -6.09 0.40
C LYS A 809 -40.63 -4.98 -0.19
N LYS A 810 -41.31 -5.31 -1.29
CA LYS A 810 -42.64 -4.82 -1.65
C LYS A 810 -43.21 -5.80 -2.66
N GLU A 811 -43.89 -6.82 -2.14
CA GLU A 811 -45.04 -7.53 -2.73
C GLU A 811 -45.18 -8.87 -2.00
N ASP A 812 -45.82 -8.84 -0.84
CA ASP A 812 -46.44 -10.02 -0.24
C ASP A 812 -47.73 -9.58 0.45
N GLU A 813 -48.70 -9.18 -0.37
CA GLU A 813 -50.10 -9.41 -0.05
C GLU A 813 -50.73 -10.21 -1.20
N ALA A 814 -51.28 -11.37 -0.82
CA ALA A 814 -52.13 -12.28 -1.60
C ALA A 814 -51.47 -13.25 -2.60
N MET A 815 -51.19 -14.48 -2.17
CA MET A 815 -52.04 -15.64 -2.51
C MET A 815 -51.58 -16.93 -1.80
N LYS A 816 -52.49 -17.51 -1.02
CA LYS A 816 -52.41 -18.88 -0.48
C LYS A 816 -52.75 -19.89 -1.59
N VAL A 817 -51.83 -20.78 -1.93
CA VAL A 817 -52.00 -22.18 -2.41
C VAL A 817 -50.59 -22.82 -2.20
N GLY A 818 -50.33 -23.96 -1.56
CA GLY A 818 -51.02 -25.23 -1.42
C GLY A 818 -50.05 -26.34 -1.86
N GLU A 819 -49.50 -27.07 -0.90
CA GLU A 819 -48.95 -28.46 -0.95
C GLU A 819 -47.63 -28.83 -1.69
N ASN A 820 -46.82 -29.56 -0.91
CA ASN A 820 -45.97 -30.73 -1.23
C ASN A 820 -44.79 -30.61 -2.21
N SER A 821 -43.57 -30.48 -1.66
CA SER A 821 -42.39 -31.20 -2.17
C SER A 821 -41.31 -31.40 -1.08
N THR A 822 -41.14 -32.65 -0.67
CA THR A 822 -39.99 -33.15 0.08
C THR A 822 -38.80 -33.35 -0.86
N THR A 823 -37.99 -32.30 -1.13
CA THR A 823 -36.71 -32.44 -1.87
C THR A 823 -35.62 -31.42 -1.47
N ASN A 824 -35.70 -30.73 -0.33
CA ASN A 824 -34.81 -29.59 -0.05
C ASN A 824 -33.66 -29.83 0.95
N GLU A 825 -33.43 -31.06 1.44
CA GLU A 825 -32.32 -31.31 2.38
C GLU A 825 -30.97 -31.63 1.71
N GLU A 826 -30.92 -32.00 0.41
CA GLU A 826 -29.65 -32.33 -0.27
C GLU A 826 -28.96 -31.12 -0.94
N SER A 827 -29.70 -30.06 -1.27
CA SER A 827 -29.12 -28.82 -1.85
C SER A 827 -28.35 -28.00 -0.80
N GLU A 828 -28.76 -28.06 0.47
CA GLU A 828 -28.16 -27.28 1.57
C GLU A 828 -26.74 -27.79 1.99
N VAL A 829 -26.39 -29.03 1.63
CA VAL A 829 -25.13 -29.66 2.05
C VAL A 829 -23.94 -29.30 1.14
N CYS A 830 -24.18 -29.01 -0.15
CA CYS A 830 -23.12 -28.59 -1.07
C CYS A 830 -22.77 -27.08 -0.97
N ASP A 831 -23.63 -26.28 -0.32
CA ASP A 831 -23.54 -24.81 -0.27
C ASP A 831 -22.67 -24.24 0.87
N LYS A 832 -22.05 -25.09 1.71
CA LYS A 832 -21.15 -24.65 2.81
C LYS A 832 -19.80 -24.05 2.36
N ILE A 833 -19.59 -23.81 1.06
CA ILE A 833 -18.42 -23.08 0.51
C ILE A 833 -18.85 -21.72 -0.09
N ASN A 834 -20.01 -21.20 0.27
CA ASN A 834 -20.40 -19.84 -0.11
C ASN A 834 -19.56 -18.81 0.67
N GLY A 835 -18.43 -18.43 0.07
CA GLY A 835 -17.55 -17.36 0.57
C GLY A 835 -16.14 -17.32 -0.04
N LYS A 836 -15.67 -18.41 -0.69
CA LYS A 836 -14.30 -18.49 -1.22
C LYS A 836 -14.24 -18.39 -2.75
N TYR A 837 -13.68 -17.30 -3.28
CA TYR A 837 -13.27 -17.16 -4.69
C TYR A 837 -12.35 -18.31 -5.14
N ARG A 838 -12.62 -18.91 -6.31
CA ARG A 838 -11.88 -20.06 -6.82
C ARG A 838 -10.65 -19.63 -7.61
N THR A 839 -9.53 -20.32 -7.40
CA THR A 839 -8.33 -20.20 -8.25
C THR A 839 -8.12 -21.52 -9.01
N VAL A 840 -8.56 -21.56 -10.27
CA VAL A 840 -8.34 -22.70 -11.17
C VAL A 840 -7.05 -22.48 -11.93
N CYS A 841 -6.08 -23.38 -11.79
CA CYS A 841 -4.78 -23.24 -12.42
C CYS A 841 -4.73 -24.01 -13.74
N VAL A 842 -4.51 -23.29 -14.86
CA VAL A 842 -4.35 -23.94 -16.16
C VAL A 842 -2.93 -24.52 -16.27
N TYR A 843 -2.83 -25.78 -16.70
CA TYR A 843 -1.59 -26.47 -17.00
C TYR A 843 -1.56 -26.88 -18.48
N ARG A 844 -0.84 -26.10 -19.28
CA ARG A 844 -0.62 -26.41 -20.70
C ARG A 844 0.28 -27.63 -20.82
N LEU A 845 -0.09 -28.63 -21.63
CA LEU A 845 0.77 -29.79 -21.84
C LEU A 845 2.06 -29.37 -22.58
N PRO A 846 3.26 -29.55 -21.98
CA PRO A 846 4.52 -29.11 -22.58
C PRO A 846 4.74 -29.66 -23.99
N GLN A 847 5.43 -28.90 -24.83
CA GLN A 847 5.81 -29.31 -26.18
C GLN A 847 7.28 -29.74 -26.23
N LYS A 848 7.67 -30.54 -27.22
CA LYS A 848 9.07 -30.99 -27.37
C LYS A 848 10.07 -29.84 -27.54
N LYS A 849 9.62 -28.71 -28.08
CA LYS A 849 10.44 -27.49 -28.28
C LYS A 849 10.55 -26.60 -27.04
N ASP A 850 9.81 -26.90 -25.97
CA ASP A 850 9.85 -26.11 -24.74
C ASP A 850 11.23 -26.31 -24.09
N LYS A 851 12.06 -25.26 -24.03
CA LYS A 851 13.42 -25.34 -23.49
C LYS A 851 13.45 -25.78 -22.02
N PHE A 852 12.42 -25.40 -21.26
CA PHE A 852 12.28 -25.68 -19.83
C PHE A 852 10.84 -26.08 -19.49
N PRO A 853 10.44 -27.33 -19.77
CA PRO A 853 9.05 -27.77 -19.59
C PRO A 853 8.70 -27.91 -18.11
N LEU A 854 7.54 -27.37 -17.71
CA LEU A 854 6.99 -27.58 -16.37
C LEU A 854 6.52 -29.04 -16.25
N LEU A 855 7.20 -29.84 -15.42
CA LEU A 855 6.86 -31.24 -15.21
C LEU A 855 5.75 -31.39 -14.15
N PRO A 856 4.85 -32.40 -14.26
CA PRO A 856 3.73 -32.59 -13.33
C PRO A 856 4.08 -32.65 -11.84
N GLN A 857 5.31 -33.06 -11.50
CA GLN A 857 5.81 -33.15 -10.12
C GLN A 857 6.11 -31.78 -9.48
N LYS A 858 6.31 -30.75 -10.30
CA LYS A 858 6.65 -29.39 -9.87
C LYS A 858 5.43 -28.47 -9.76
N ILE A 859 4.25 -28.96 -10.13
CA ILE A 859 2.99 -28.21 -10.03
C ILE A 859 2.69 -27.92 -8.55
N PRO A 860 2.37 -26.66 -8.17
CA PRO A 860 2.09 -26.29 -6.79
C PRO A 860 0.65 -26.61 -6.41
N TYR A 861 0.25 -27.89 -6.41
CA TYR A 861 -1.14 -28.33 -6.22
C TYR A 861 -1.84 -27.64 -5.04
N SER A 862 -1.18 -27.52 -3.87
CA SER A 862 -1.76 -26.87 -2.68
C SER A 862 -2.16 -25.39 -2.84
N LYS A 863 -1.74 -24.75 -3.93
CA LYS A 863 -2.05 -23.34 -4.22
C LYS A 863 -3.23 -23.17 -5.18
N CYS A 864 -3.68 -24.25 -5.81
CA CYS A 864 -4.79 -24.28 -6.74
C CYS A 864 -6.00 -24.98 -6.09
N ASP A 865 -7.20 -24.47 -6.30
CA ASP A 865 -8.41 -25.19 -5.90
C ASP A 865 -8.73 -26.32 -6.88
N GLU A 866 -8.24 -26.20 -8.13
CA GLU A 866 -8.39 -27.15 -9.22
C GLU A 866 -7.26 -26.94 -10.25
N VAL A 867 -6.84 -28.01 -10.94
CA VAL A 867 -5.91 -27.91 -12.08
C VAL A 867 -6.63 -28.31 -13.37
N LEU A 868 -6.53 -27.47 -14.39
CA LEU A 868 -7.18 -27.67 -15.68
C LEU A 868 -6.14 -27.87 -16.78
N THR A 869 -6.13 -29.02 -17.45
CA THR A 869 -5.16 -29.31 -18.50
C THR A 869 -5.68 -28.91 -19.87
N GLU A 870 -4.83 -28.31 -20.70
CA GLU A 870 -5.19 -27.93 -22.08
C GLU A 870 -4.43 -28.76 -23.13
N ASP A 871 -4.70 -28.53 -24.42
CA ASP A 871 -4.15 -29.24 -25.60
C ASP A 871 -4.78 -30.61 -25.94
N VAL A 872 -6.08 -30.78 -25.67
CA VAL A 872 -6.87 -31.95 -26.06
C VAL A 872 -7.96 -31.56 -27.07
N LEU A 873 -8.05 -32.28 -28.19
CA LEU A 873 -8.93 -31.96 -29.31
C LEU A 873 -9.98 -33.06 -29.55
N LEU A 874 -11.21 -32.65 -29.82
CA LEU A 874 -12.28 -33.51 -30.33
C LEU A 874 -12.35 -33.39 -31.85
N LEU A 875 -12.24 -34.51 -32.56
CA LEU A 875 -12.28 -34.60 -34.02
C LEU A 875 -13.66 -35.04 -34.56
N PRO A 876 -13.94 -34.87 -35.88
CA PRO A 876 -15.23 -35.24 -36.50
C PRO A 876 -15.70 -36.69 -36.26
N ASN A 877 -14.77 -37.63 -36.10
CA ASN A 877 -15.05 -39.05 -35.81
C ASN A 877 -15.32 -39.34 -34.31
N ALA A 878 -15.49 -38.30 -33.50
CA ALA A 878 -15.56 -38.32 -32.04
C ALA A 878 -14.32 -38.93 -31.36
N SER A 879 -13.17 -38.99 -32.03
CA SER A 879 -11.91 -39.34 -31.36
C SER A 879 -11.38 -38.13 -30.58
N ILE A 880 -10.85 -38.40 -29.38
CA ILE A 880 -10.22 -37.40 -28.52
C ILE A 880 -8.72 -37.65 -28.59
N ILE A 881 -7.98 -36.67 -29.10
CA ILE A 881 -6.54 -36.81 -29.33
C ILE A 881 -5.77 -35.71 -28.60
N PHE A 882 -4.53 -36.03 -28.23
CA PHE A 882 -3.55 -35.03 -27.82
C PHE A 882 -2.89 -34.41 -29.07
N ARG A 883 -2.38 -33.19 -28.91
CA ARG A 883 -1.62 -32.51 -29.96
C ARG A 883 -0.49 -33.35 -30.56
N ASP A 884 0.27 -34.07 -29.72
CA ASP A 884 1.43 -34.85 -30.14
C ASP A 884 1.74 -36.00 -29.14
N GLU A 885 2.62 -36.94 -29.52
CA GLU A 885 3.01 -38.06 -28.65
C GLU A 885 3.75 -37.60 -27.37
N TYR A 886 4.40 -36.44 -27.40
CA TYR A 886 5.07 -35.90 -26.23
C TYR A 886 4.06 -35.39 -25.20
N SER A 887 3.02 -34.66 -25.62
CA SER A 887 1.94 -34.23 -24.73
C SER A 887 1.15 -35.42 -24.17
N LYS A 888 0.91 -36.47 -24.97
CA LYS A 888 0.33 -37.74 -24.50
C LYS A 888 1.19 -38.41 -23.42
N SER A 889 2.52 -38.43 -23.60
CA SER A 889 3.46 -38.96 -22.60
C SER A 889 3.40 -38.16 -21.29
N ILE A 890 3.34 -36.82 -21.36
CA ILE A 890 3.20 -35.96 -20.17
C ILE A 890 1.85 -36.16 -19.49
N ALA A 891 0.74 -36.26 -20.24
CA ALA A 891 -0.58 -36.56 -19.70
C ALA A 891 -0.60 -37.90 -18.96
N THR A 892 0.07 -38.92 -19.52
CA THR A 892 0.25 -40.23 -18.85
C THR A 892 1.05 -40.10 -17.54
N ARG A 893 2.07 -39.25 -17.51
CA ARG A 893 2.83 -38.96 -16.28
C ARG A 893 1.99 -38.20 -15.24
N LEU A 894 1.17 -37.24 -15.68
CA LEU A 894 0.25 -36.50 -14.83
C LEU A 894 -0.79 -37.44 -14.22
N SER A 895 -1.38 -38.34 -15.01
CA SER A 895 -2.29 -39.40 -14.53
C SER A 895 -1.71 -40.19 -13.35
N ARG A 896 -0.44 -40.59 -13.44
CA ARG A 896 0.26 -41.29 -12.33
C ARG A 896 0.47 -40.38 -11.11
N GLN A 897 0.68 -39.08 -11.29
CA GLN A 897 0.81 -38.12 -10.18
C GLN A 897 -0.52 -37.85 -9.49
N ILE A 898 -1.62 -37.74 -10.23
CA ILE A 898 -2.97 -37.55 -9.68
C ILE A 898 -3.29 -38.68 -8.70
N LYS A 899 -3.01 -39.93 -9.08
CA LYS A 899 -3.18 -41.10 -8.19
C LYS A 899 -2.40 -41.02 -6.88
N LYS A 900 -1.26 -40.32 -6.86
CA LYS A 900 -0.41 -40.13 -5.67
C LYS A 900 -0.84 -38.95 -4.80
N SER A 901 -1.32 -37.86 -5.42
CA SER A 901 -1.51 -36.57 -4.73
C SER A 901 -2.85 -36.45 -4.00
N LYS A 902 -3.94 -37.11 -4.48
CA LYS A 902 -5.31 -37.21 -3.92
C LYS A 902 -5.99 -35.94 -3.33
N LYS A 903 -5.34 -34.77 -3.32
CA LYS A 903 -5.82 -33.57 -2.61
C LYS A 903 -6.44 -32.50 -3.50
N VAL A 904 -6.17 -32.49 -4.80
CA VAL A 904 -6.63 -31.43 -5.73
C VAL A 904 -7.21 -32.06 -6.99
N PRO A 905 -8.44 -31.69 -7.41
CA PRO A 905 -9.06 -32.23 -8.62
C PRO A 905 -8.31 -31.75 -9.87
N VAL A 906 -8.15 -32.66 -10.83
CA VAL A 906 -7.54 -32.38 -12.14
C VAL A 906 -8.54 -32.69 -13.25
N ARG A 907 -8.78 -31.71 -14.10
CA ARG A 907 -9.69 -31.79 -15.25
C ARG A 907 -8.94 -31.53 -16.55
N THR A 908 -9.59 -31.81 -17.67
CA THR A 908 -9.08 -31.46 -19.00
C THR A 908 -10.05 -30.58 -19.76
N THR A 909 -9.53 -29.61 -20.48
CA THR A 909 -10.26 -28.85 -21.49
C THR A 909 -10.23 -29.62 -22.80
N ILE A 910 -11.41 -29.96 -23.33
CA ILE A 910 -11.57 -30.54 -24.66
C ILE A 910 -12.03 -29.43 -25.61
N THR A 911 -11.22 -29.13 -26.61
CA THR A 911 -11.57 -28.15 -27.65
C THR A 911 -12.22 -28.86 -28.83
N CYS A 912 -13.40 -28.41 -29.23
CA CYS A 912 -14.07 -28.91 -30.42
C CYS A 912 -13.34 -28.43 -31.69
N PHE A 913 -12.55 -29.32 -32.31
CA PHE A 913 -11.81 -29.04 -33.53
C PHE A 913 -12.43 -29.80 -34.71
N LEU A 914 -13.62 -29.37 -35.11
CA LEU A 914 -14.40 -29.97 -36.17
C LEU A 914 -15.35 -28.96 -36.84
N PRO A 915 -15.73 -29.16 -38.12
CA PRO A 915 -16.77 -28.40 -38.80
C PRO A 915 -18.12 -28.44 -38.08
N LYS A 916 -18.93 -27.39 -38.28
CA LYS A 916 -20.26 -27.24 -37.64
C LYS A 916 -21.21 -28.41 -37.94
N ASN A 917 -21.23 -28.89 -39.18
CA ASN A 917 -22.10 -30.01 -39.60
C ASN A 917 -21.69 -31.34 -38.95
N ASP A 918 -20.39 -31.58 -38.83
CA ASP A 918 -19.88 -32.79 -38.18
C ASP A 918 -20.24 -32.78 -36.69
N PHE A 919 -20.15 -31.61 -36.04
CA PHE A 919 -20.55 -31.49 -34.64
C PHE A 919 -22.04 -31.69 -34.45
N ASP A 920 -22.90 -31.15 -35.32
CA ASP A 920 -24.36 -31.43 -35.28
C ASP A 920 -24.65 -32.93 -35.45
N THR A 921 -23.89 -33.60 -36.32
CA THR A 921 -24.00 -35.06 -36.50
C THR A 921 -23.62 -35.81 -35.22
N LEU A 922 -22.55 -35.39 -34.53
CA LEU A 922 -22.14 -35.98 -33.25
C LEU A 922 -23.16 -35.72 -32.13
N LEU A 923 -23.78 -34.53 -32.10
CA LEU A 923 -24.85 -34.20 -31.16
C LEU A 923 -26.15 -34.98 -31.44
N GLY A 924 -26.29 -35.62 -32.59
CA GLY A 924 -27.40 -36.53 -32.90
C GLY A 924 -27.39 -37.83 -32.09
N ASP A 925 -26.25 -38.20 -31.50
CA ASP A 925 -26.11 -39.34 -30.57
C ASP A 925 -25.33 -38.90 -29.31
N PRO A 926 -26.00 -38.18 -28.39
CA PRO A 926 -25.36 -37.59 -27.22
C PRO A 926 -24.78 -38.65 -26.28
N GLN A 927 -25.40 -39.83 -26.18
CA GLN A 927 -24.96 -40.93 -25.32
C GLN A 927 -23.60 -41.48 -25.77
N LYS A 928 -23.43 -41.69 -27.08
CA LYS A 928 -22.18 -42.20 -27.65
C LYS A 928 -21.03 -41.19 -27.49
N LEU A 929 -21.31 -39.91 -27.75
CA LEU A 929 -20.32 -38.85 -27.56
C LEU A 929 -19.92 -38.72 -26.08
N ALA A 930 -20.90 -38.71 -25.17
CA ALA A 930 -20.66 -38.68 -23.74
C ALA A 930 -19.81 -39.87 -23.27
N SER A 931 -20.12 -41.10 -23.73
CA SER A 931 -19.32 -42.28 -23.37
C SER A 931 -17.87 -42.12 -23.79
N LYS A 932 -17.58 -41.65 -25.01
CA LYS A 932 -16.20 -41.45 -25.47
C LYS A 932 -15.43 -40.44 -24.64
N ILE A 933 -16.07 -39.33 -24.24
CA ILE A 933 -15.46 -38.35 -23.34
C ILE A 933 -15.15 -38.99 -21.99
N VAL A 934 -16.09 -39.73 -21.41
CA VAL A 934 -15.87 -40.38 -20.10
C VAL A 934 -14.81 -41.47 -20.17
N ASP A 935 -14.74 -42.24 -21.26
CA ASP A 935 -13.71 -43.26 -21.44
C ASP A 935 -12.31 -42.62 -21.47
N HIS A 936 -12.16 -41.44 -22.09
CA HIS A 936 -10.92 -40.65 -22.02
C HIS A 936 -10.60 -40.15 -20.60
N LEU A 937 -11.60 -39.67 -19.85
CA LEU A 937 -11.40 -39.25 -18.46
C LEU A 937 -10.92 -40.40 -17.57
N ILE A 938 -11.48 -41.60 -17.75
CA ILE A 938 -11.09 -42.82 -17.03
C ILE A 938 -9.65 -43.21 -17.41
N GLU A 939 -9.33 -43.24 -18.70
CA GLU A 939 -7.99 -43.61 -19.21
C GLU A 939 -6.88 -42.77 -18.54
N TYR A 940 -7.11 -41.46 -18.41
CA TYR A 940 -6.14 -40.52 -17.85
C TYR A 940 -6.35 -40.19 -16.37
N ASN A 941 -7.29 -40.84 -15.68
CA ASN A 941 -7.58 -40.61 -14.25
C ASN A 941 -7.92 -39.14 -13.93
N LEU A 942 -8.73 -38.52 -14.79
CA LEU A 942 -9.21 -37.15 -14.67
C LEU A 942 -10.58 -37.12 -13.96
N GLN A 943 -10.86 -36.07 -13.20
CA GLN A 943 -12.07 -35.97 -12.37
C GLN A 943 -13.24 -35.24 -13.05
N GLY A 944 -13.01 -34.64 -14.23
CA GLY A 944 -14.02 -33.90 -14.96
C GLY A 944 -13.47 -33.26 -16.23
N VAL A 945 -14.32 -32.50 -16.92
CA VAL A 945 -14.03 -31.91 -18.22
C VAL A 945 -14.53 -30.46 -18.34
N GLU A 946 -13.78 -29.63 -19.03
CA GLU A 946 -14.24 -28.34 -19.56
C GLU A 946 -14.42 -28.47 -21.08
N LEU A 947 -15.56 -28.04 -21.63
CA LEU A 947 -15.76 -28.02 -23.08
C LEU A 947 -15.53 -26.62 -23.66
N ARG A 948 -14.70 -26.54 -24.69
CA ARG A 948 -14.48 -25.33 -25.50
C ARG A 948 -15.00 -25.56 -26.91
N CYS A 949 -16.28 -25.31 -27.11
CA CYS A 949 -17.01 -25.65 -28.35
C CYS A 949 -17.79 -24.49 -28.97
N HIS A 950 -17.67 -23.28 -28.43
CA HIS A 950 -18.48 -22.12 -28.82
C HIS A 950 -18.44 -21.83 -30.33
N GLY A 951 -17.25 -21.83 -30.94
CA GLY A 951 -17.09 -21.52 -32.38
C GLY A 951 -17.75 -22.53 -33.33
N THR A 952 -18.06 -23.74 -32.86
CA THR A 952 -18.65 -24.82 -33.65
C THR A 952 -20.18 -24.89 -33.52
N LEU A 953 -20.77 -24.12 -32.59
CA LEU A 953 -22.20 -24.13 -32.34
C LEU A 953 -22.98 -23.22 -33.32
N THR A 954 -24.24 -23.57 -33.51
CA THR A 954 -25.23 -22.75 -34.24
C THR A 954 -26.54 -22.70 -33.45
N PRO A 955 -27.40 -21.68 -33.66
CA PRO A 955 -28.68 -21.60 -32.94
C PRO A 955 -29.57 -22.82 -33.09
N LYS A 956 -29.50 -23.53 -34.23
CA LYS A 956 -30.27 -24.77 -34.47
C LYS A 956 -29.84 -25.93 -33.57
N MET A 957 -28.58 -25.92 -33.12
CA MET A 957 -28.00 -26.97 -32.28
C MET A 957 -28.30 -26.78 -30.80
N LYS A 958 -28.84 -25.62 -30.38
CA LYS A 958 -29.08 -25.26 -28.97
C LYS A 958 -29.71 -26.40 -28.17
N LYS A 959 -30.84 -26.95 -28.63
CA LYS A 959 -31.56 -28.02 -27.92
C LYS A 959 -30.73 -29.31 -27.79
N ARG A 960 -30.09 -29.76 -28.88
CA ARG A 960 -29.26 -30.98 -28.88
C ARG A 960 -28.00 -30.83 -28.04
N TYR A 961 -27.40 -29.64 -28.04
CA TYR A 961 -26.23 -29.35 -27.22
C TYR A 961 -26.59 -29.33 -25.72
N SER A 962 -27.73 -28.73 -25.34
CA SER A 962 -28.25 -28.79 -23.98
C SER A 962 -28.47 -30.22 -23.51
N GLU A 963 -29.12 -31.05 -24.34
CA GLU A 963 -29.33 -32.48 -24.07
C GLU A 963 -28.00 -33.22 -23.90
N PHE A 964 -27.03 -32.98 -24.79
CA PHE A 964 -25.70 -33.55 -24.69
C PHE A 964 -24.98 -33.17 -23.39
N VAL A 965 -25.02 -31.90 -22.97
CA VAL A 965 -24.36 -31.44 -21.74
C VAL A 965 -24.95 -32.13 -20.50
N GLU A 966 -26.27 -32.28 -20.43
CA GLU A 966 -26.95 -32.99 -19.34
C GLU A 966 -26.62 -34.50 -19.35
N VAL A 967 -26.68 -35.15 -20.52
CA VAL A 967 -26.30 -36.57 -20.69
C VAL A 967 -24.85 -36.80 -20.30
N LEU A 968 -23.95 -35.91 -20.71
CA LEU A 968 -22.53 -35.98 -20.34
C LEU A 968 -22.36 -35.90 -18.82
N ARG A 969 -23.02 -34.95 -18.17
CA ARG A 969 -22.98 -34.80 -16.71
C ARG A 969 -23.43 -36.07 -16.00
N GLN A 970 -24.59 -36.61 -16.39
CA GLN A 970 -25.13 -37.84 -15.81
C GLN A 970 -24.20 -39.03 -16.03
N THR A 971 -23.63 -39.15 -17.23
CA THR A 971 -22.69 -40.23 -17.58
C THR A 971 -21.41 -40.15 -16.77
N ILE A 972 -20.85 -38.94 -16.56
CA ILE A 972 -19.68 -38.72 -15.70
C ILE A 972 -20.02 -39.15 -14.27
N SER A 973 -21.14 -38.69 -13.72
CA SER A 973 -21.56 -39.01 -12.35
C SER A 973 -21.68 -40.52 -12.11
N LEU A 974 -22.31 -41.23 -13.04
CA LEU A 974 -22.53 -42.66 -12.97
C LEU A 974 -21.22 -43.46 -13.08
N LYS A 975 -20.39 -43.18 -14.10
CA LYS A 975 -19.18 -43.97 -14.38
C LYS A 975 -18.02 -43.67 -13.42
N LEU A 976 -17.86 -42.42 -12.97
CA LEU A 976 -16.79 -42.03 -12.04
C LEU A 976 -17.18 -42.18 -10.56
N LYS A 977 -18.41 -42.62 -10.25
CA LYS A 977 -18.95 -42.78 -8.88
C LYS A 977 -18.78 -41.52 -8.03
N THR A 978 -19.11 -40.37 -8.61
CA THR A 978 -18.97 -39.07 -7.95
C THR A 978 -20.22 -38.74 -7.14
N ASN A 979 -20.08 -37.98 -6.05
CA ASN A 979 -21.23 -37.48 -5.29
C ASN A 979 -21.82 -36.22 -5.95
N SER A 980 -23.00 -35.79 -5.50
CA SER A 980 -23.70 -34.60 -6.01
C SER A 980 -22.87 -33.30 -5.92
N CYS A 981 -21.93 -33.22 -4.97
CA CYS A 981 -21.04 -32.06 -4.80
C CYS A 981 -19.69 -32.18 -5.54
N THR A 982 -19.45 -33.25 -6.31
CA THR A 982 -18.18 -33.41 -7.02
C THR A 982 -18.21 -32.54 -8.27
N LYS A 983 -17.18 -31.71 -8.41
CA LYS A 983 -16.98 -30.87 -9.59
C LYS A 983 -16.67 -31.76 -10.80
N ILE A 984 -17.59 -31.85 -11.77
CA ILE A 984 -17.48 -32.72 -12.96
C ILE A 984 -17.48 -32.03 -14.34
N LEU A 985 -18.10 -30.84 -14.51
CA LEU A 985 -18.34 -30.23 -15.81
C LEU A 985 -18.35 -28.69 -15.80
N SER A 986 -17.58 -28.07 -16.70
CA SER A 986 -17.58 -26.62 -16.97
C SER A 986 -17.58 -26.32 -18.47
N LEU A 987 -17.86 -25.07 -18.84
CA LEU A 987 -17.81 -24.59 -20.22
C LEU A 987 -16.93 -23.35 -20.33
N SER A 988 -16.22 -23.24 -21.47
CA SER A 988 -15.45 -22.05 -21.84
C SER A 988 -16.17 -21.27 -22.93
N LEU A 989 -16.45 -20.00 -22.66
CA LEU A 989 -17.15 -19.08 -23.56
C LEU A 989 -16.26 -17.86 -23.85
N PRO A 990 -16.17 -17.41 -25.11
CA PRO A 990 -15.33 -16.26 -25.47
C PRO A 990 -15.94 -14.94 -24.99
N SER A 991 -15.09 -13.92 -24.85
CA SER A 991 -15.42 -12.56 -24.40
C SER A 991 -16.33 -11.76 -25.33
N TRP A 992 -16.62 -12.25 -26.54
CA TRP A 992 -17.60 -11.65 -27.46
C TRP A 992 -18.92 -12.43 -27.50
N ALA A 993 -19.10 -13.44 -26.65
CA ALA A 993 -20.33 -14.23 -26.56
C ALA A 993 -21.45 -13.43 -25.88
N GLU A 994 -21.89 -12.31 -26.46
CA GLU A 994 -22.97 -11.48 -25.91
C GLU A 994 -24.34 -12.15 -26.06
N ASN A 995 -24.51 -12.99 -27.10
CA ASN A 995 -25.77 -13.66 -27.44
C ASN A 995 -25.89 -15.06 -26.81
N VAL A 996 -25.46 -15.24 -25.55
CA VAL A 996 -25.50 -16.55 -24.88
C VAL A 996 -26.89 -17.22 -24.96
N PRO A 997 -28.01 -16.53 -24.73
CA PRO A 997 -29.34 -17.14 -24.80
C PRO A 997 -29.74 -17.68 -26.18
N GLN A 998 -29.10 -17.22 -27.27
CA GLN A 998 -29.40 -17.72 -28.62
C GLN A 998 -28.74 -19.06 -28.91
N LEU A 999 -27.57 -19.31 -28.31
CA LEU A 999 -26.77 -20.51 -28.56
C LEU A 999 -26.89 -21.55 -27.44
N TYR A 1000 -27.16 -21.12 -26.21
CA TYR A 1000 -27.17 -21.96 -25.01
C TYR A 1000 -28.49 -21.84 -24.26
N ASP A 1001 -28.82 -22.89 -23.51
CA ASP A 1001 -29.88 -22.86 -22.51
C ASP A 1001 -29.29 -22.37 -21.18
N VAL A 1002 -29.79 -21.23 -20.67
CA VAL A 1002 -29.27 -20.57 -19.47
C VAL A 1002 -29.42 -21.45 -18.23
N ASN A 1003 -30.49 -22.26 -18.14
CA ASN A 1003 -30.68 -23.17 -17.00
C ASN A 1003 -29.60 -24.25 -16.98
N VAL A 1004 -29.26 -24.79 -18.15
CA VAL A 1004 -28.16 -25.76 -18.28
C VAL A 1004 -26.82 -25.11 -17.93
N LEU A 1005 -26.57 -23.86 -18.35
CA LEU A 1005 -25.35 -23.14 -17.99
C LEU A 1005 -25.24 -22.90 -16.48
N ASN A 1006 -26.34 -22.48 -15.85
CA ASN A 1006 -26.39 -22.28 -14.41
C ASN A 1006 -26.27 -23.58 -13.62
N ASN A 1007 -26.56 -24.74 -14.22
CA ASN A 1007 -26.36 -26.02 -13.56
C ASN A 1007 -24.88 -26.45 -13.52
N LEU A 1008 -24.00 -25.87 -14.34
CA LEU A 1008 -22.57 -26.22 -14.39
C LEU A 1008 -21.82 -25.84 -13.10
N ASP A 1009 -20.60 -26.38 -12.96
CA ASP A 1009 -19.73 -26.05 -11.83
C ASP A 1009 -19.21 -24.62 -11.89
N TYR A 1010 -18.86 -24.17 -13.10
CA TYR A 1010 -18.50 -22.80 -13.44
C TYR A 1010 -18.49 -22.59 -14.97
N LEU A 1011 -18.51 -21.33 -15.40
CA LEU A 1011 -18.27 -20.86 -16.77
C LEU A 1011 -16.94 -20.11 -16.81
N SER A 1012 -16.01 -20.49 -17.69
CA SER A 1012 -14.80 -19.71 -17.92
C SER A 1012 -15.04 -18.66 -19.00
N LEU A 1013 -14.83 -17.39 -18.66
CA LEU A 1013 -14.87 -16.26 -19.59
C LEU A 1013 -13.48 -16.11 -20.23
N ASP A 1014 -13.35 -16.60 -21.47
CA ASP A 1014 -12.11 -16.57 -22.23
C ASP A 1014 -11.92 -15.22 -22.92
N ILE A 1015 -10.94 -14.44 -22.44
CA ILE A 1015 -10.65 -13.10 -22.96
C ILE A 1015 -9.96 -13.18 -24.33
N ASN A 1016 -9.32 -14.31 -24.65
CA ASN A 1016 -8.47 -14.43 -25.83
C ASN A 1016 -9.14 -15.18 -26.99
N ASN A 1017 -9.01 -14.63 -28.19
CA ASN A 1017 -9.31 -15.31 -29.46
C ASN A 1017 -8.19 -16.27 -29.92
N ASP A 1018 -7.27 -16.65 -29.04
CA ASP A 1018 -6.15 -17.53 -29.36
C ASP A 1018 -6.66 -18.98 -29.47
N ILE A 1019 -7.21 -19.31 -30.63
CA ILE A 1019 -7.40 -20.70 -31.06
C ILE A 1019 -6.06 -21.42 -30.88
N PRO A 1020 -6.01 -22.60 -30.23
CA PRO A 1020 -4.79 -23.35 -30.01
C PRO A 1020 -4.34 -23.96 -31.34
N SER A 1021 -3.78 -23.13 -32.22
CA SER A 1021 -3.14 -23.58 -33.42
C SER A 1021 -1.72 -23.05 -33.42
N GLN A 1022 -0.76 -23.94 -33.68
CA GLN A 1022 0.60 -23.59 -34.04
C GLN A 1022 0.66 -22.86 -35.42
N SER A 1023 -0.46 -22.29 -35.88
CA SER A 1023 -0.60 -21.52 -37.12
C SER A 1023 -1.24 -20.17 -36.83
N ARG A 1024 -0.40 -19.11 -36.84
CA ARG A 1024 -0.69 -17.78 -37.39
C ARG A 1024 -2.18 -17.37 -37.36
N ALA A 1025 -2.62 -16.76 -36.26
CA ALA A 1025 -3.94 -16.12 -36.19
C ALA A 1025 -3.85 -14.69 -36.73
N ASN A 1026 -4.71 -14.37 -37.71
CA ASN A 1026 -4.88 -13.03 -38.29
C ASN A 1026 -5.67 -12.17 -37.30
N ILE A 1027 -5.14 -11.01 -36.91
CA ILE A 1027 -5.88 -10.03 -36.09
C ILE A 1027 -5.83 -8.69 -36.83
N ASN A 1028 -7.00 -8.11 -37.12
CA ASN A 1028 -7.13 -6.73 -37.61
C ASN A 1028 -6.90 -5.78 -36.41
N GLU A 1029 -5.96 -4.85 -36.54
CA GLU A 1029 -5.61 -3.84 -35.52
C GLU A 1029 -6.76 -2.85 -35.19
N ASP A 1030 -7.75 -2.72 -36.07
CA ASP A 1030 -8.81 -1.69 -35.96
C ASP A 1030 -9.94 -1.98 -34.95
N LYS A 1031 -9.87 -3.09 -34.19
CA LYS A 1031 -10.86 -3.41 -33.14
C LYS A 1031 -10.24 -3.47 -31.74
N ASN A 1032 -9.32 -2.57 -31.43
CA ASN A 1032 -8.89 -2.28 -30.05
C ASN A 1032 -9.97 -1.48 -29.29
N GLU A 1033 -11.21 -1.96 -29.24
CA GLU A 1033 -12.11 -1.54 -28.17
C GLU A 1033 -11.59 -2.17 -26.87
N ASN A 1034 -11.29 -1.33 -25.87
CA ASN A 1034 -10.79 -1.71 -24.54
C ASN A 1034 -11.28 -3.10 -24.10
N ASP A 1035 -10.37 -4.08 -24.00
CA ASP A 1035 -10.68 -5.47 -23.61
C ASP A 1035 -11.54 -5.53 -22.34
N ILE A 1036 -11.36 -4.58 -21.42
CA ILE A 1036 -12.14 -4.47 -20.17
C ILE A 1036 -13.56 -3.97 -20.39
N LYS A 1037 -13.77 -3.01 -21.30
CA LYS A 1037 -15.13 -2.55 -21.64
C LYS A 1037 -15.92 -3.71 -22.24
N MET A 1038 -15.28 -4.52 -23.09
CA MET A 1038 -15.89 -5.73 -23.66
C MET A 1038 -16.17 -6.79 -22.58
N ILE A 1039 -15.24 -7.01 -21.64
CA ILE A 1039 -15.45 -7.91 -20.49
C ILE A 1039 -16.63 -7.44 -19.63
N GLU A 1040 -16.68 -6.15 -19.27
CA GLU A 1040 -17.77 -5.57 -18.49
C GLU A 1040 -19.12 -5.68 -19.21
N GLN A 1041 -19.18 -5.32 -20.49
CA GLN A 1041 -20.38 -5.44 -21.32
C GLN A 1041 -20.86 -6.89 -21.40
N THR A 1042 -19.93 -7.84 -21.52
CA THR A 1042 -20.23 -9.28 -21.59
C THR A 1042 -20.76 -9.80 -20.27
N ILE A 1043 -20.11 -9.48 -19.14
CA ILE A 1043 -20.58 -9.86 -17.80
C ILE A 1043 -21.98 -9.30 -17.55
N GLN A 1044 -22.21 -8.02 -17.86
CA GLN A 1044 -23.53 -7.40 -17.73
C GLN A 1044 -24.57 -8.05 -18.66
N SER A 1045 -24.19 -8.44 -19.88
CA SER A 1045 -25.08 -9.17 -20.79
C SER A 1045 -25.45 -10.55 -20.23
N TRP A 1046 -24.47 -11.27 -19.68
CA TRP A 1046 -24.67 -12.58 -19.07
C TRP A 1046 -25.56 -12.50 -17.83
N GLU A 1047 -25.36 -11.48 -16.99
CA GLU A 1047 -26.20 -11.20 -15.83
C GLU A 1047 -27.64 -10.90 -16.27
N ARG A 1048 -27.85 -10.02 -17.26
CA ARG A 1048 -29.19 -9.75 -17.83
C ARG A 1048 -29.84 -10.97 -18.45
N ALA A 1049 -29.05 -11.91 -18.97
CA ALA A 1049 -29.52 -13.19 -19.49
C ALA A 1049 -29.91 -14.19 -18.39
N GLY A 1050 -29.65 -13.89 -17.11
CA GLY A 1050 -29.96 -14.75 -15.97
C GLY A 1050 -28.86 -15.73 -15.59
N ILE A 1051 -27.62 -15.52 -16.06
CA ILE A 1051 -26.46 -16.34 -15.66
C ILE A 1051 -26.01 -15.93 -14.26
N ASP A 1052 -25.79 -16.90 -13.37
CA ASP A 1052 -25.23 -16.66 -12.04
C ASP A 1052 -23.76 -16.23 -12.14
N THR A 1053 -23.49 -14.95 -11.91
CA THR A 1053 -22.15 -14.36 -11.98
C THR A 1053 -21.17 -15.01 -10.99
N LYS A 1054 -21.65 -15.57 -9.87
CA LYS A 1054 -20.83 -16.32 -8.90
C LYS A 1054 -20.29 -17.63 -9.49
N LYS A 1055 -20.80 -18.09 -10.63
CA LYS A 1055 -20.28 -19.24 -11.38
C LYS A 1055 -19.33 -18.84 -12.49
N VAL A 1056 -19.15 -17.56 -12.78
CA VAL A 1056 -18.24 -17.09 -13.84
C VAL A 1056 -16.82 -16.96 -13.29
N LEU A 1057 -15.84 -17.56 -13.96
CA LEU A 1057 -14.42 -17.40 -13.67
C LEU A 1057 -13.72 -16.64 -14.80
N LEU A 1058 -12.99 -15.58 -14.44
CA LEU A 1058 -12.27 -14.77 -15.42
C LEU A 1058 -10.95 -15.46 -15.83
N ASN A 1059 -10.76 -15.72 -17.13
CA ASN A 1059 -9.52 -16.31 -17.66
C ASN A 1059 -8.42 -15.25 -17.80
N ILE A 1060 -7.42 -15.26 -16.92
CA ILE A 1060 -6.32 -14.29 -16.92
C ILE A 1060 -5.09 -14.92 -17.57
N PRO A 1061 -4.69 -14.49 -18.79
CA PRO A 1061 -3.45 -14.93 -19.41
C PRO A 1061 -2.23 -14.34 -18.70
N ILE A 1062 -1.30 -15.18 -18.28
CA ILE A 1062 -0.09 -14.83 -17.52
C ILE A 1062 1.15 -14.74 -18.41
N TYR A 1063 1.05 -15.26 -19.63
CA TYR A 1063 2.10 -15.11 -20.62
C TYR A 1063 2.16 -13.69 -21.18
N ALA A 1064 3.34 -13.34 -21.68
CA ALA A 1064 3.57 -12.10 -22.38
C ALA A 1064 3.29 -12.26 -23.87
N ARG A 1065 2.67 -11.24 -24.48
CA ARG A 1065 2.38 -11.15 -25.90
C ARG A 1065 3.35 -10.15 -26.52
N SER A 1066 4.07 -10.58 -27.55
CA SER A 1066 5.06 -9.78 -28.26
C SER A 1066 4.63 -9.56 -29.69
N VAL A 1067 4.72 -8.30 -30.13
CA VAL A 1067 4.28 -7.82 -31.43
C VAL A 1067 5.41 -6.96 -32.03
N PRO A 1068 5.88 -7.22 -33.26
CA PRO A 1068 6.86 -6.37 -33.93
C PRO A 1068 6.34 -4.93 -34.08
N VAL A 1069 7.18 -3.94 -33.78
CA VAL A 1069 6.88 -2.51 -33.97
C VAL A 1069 7.50 -2.05 -35.28
N ASP A 1070 6.70 -1.53 -36.21
CA ASP A 1070 7.23 -0.83 -37.39
C ASP A 1070 7.58 0.62 -37.00
N LEU A 1071 8.88 0.91 -36.79
CA LEU A 1071 9.38 2.20 -36.31
C LEU A 1071 9.00 3.40 -37.20
N ASN A 1072 8.73 3.17 -38.50
CA ASN A 1072 8.30 4.20 -39.44
C ASN A 1072 6.86 4.70 -39.19
N ILE A 1073 6.03 3.92 -38.50
CA ILE A 1073 4.67 4.30 -38.12
C ILE A 1073 4.69 5.12 -36.81
N THR A 1074 5.63 4.85 -35.90
CA THR A 1074 5.74 5.58 -34.61
C THR A 1074 6.27 7.01 -34.70
N ARG A 1075 6.92 7.41 -35.79
CA ARG A 1075 7.31 8.83 -36.00
C ARG A 1075 6.36 9.60 -36.90
N GLY A 1076 5.42 8.92 -37.55
CA GLY A 1076 4.40 9.54 -38.38
C GLY A 1076 3.25 8.59 -38.56
N LEU A 1077 2.27 8.64 -37.67
CA LEU A 1077 0.91 8.21 -37.98
C LEU A 1077 -0.13 8.75 -36.98
N LEU A 1078 -0.46 10.03 -37.12
CA LEU A 1078 -1.85 10.49 -37.16
C LEU A 1078 -2.31 10.54 -38.63
N THR A 1079 -2.15 9.46 -39.39
CA THR A 1079 -2.70 9.36 -40.75
C THR A 1079 -3.10 7.92 -41.04
N LEU A 1080 -4.40 7.63 -41.02
CA LEU A 1080 -4.93 6.37 -41.52
C LEU A 1080 -4.32 6.05 -42.89
N SER A 1081 -3.40 5.09 -42.93
CA SER A 1081 -3.13 4.33 -44.14
C SER A 1081 -3.53 2.89 -43.87
N LYS A 1082 -4.66 2.52 -44.49
CA LYS A 1082 -5.17 1.16 -44.57
C LYS A 1082 -4.11 0.28 -45.24
N SER A 1083 -3.28 -0.38 -44.44
CA SER A 1083 -2.53 -1.55 -44.92
C SER A 1083 -2.76 -2.70 -43.95
N SER A 1084 -3.63 -3.62 -44.35
CA SER A 1084 -3.82 -4.92 -43.68
C SER A 1084 -2.54 -5.74 -43.90
N ARG A 1085 -1.51 -5.50 -43.09
CA ARG A 1085 -0.33 -6.36 -43.01
C ARG A 1085 -0.53 -7.34 -41.86
N THR A 1086 -0.31 -8.62 -42.15
CA THR A 1086 -0.34 -9.71 -41.17
C THR A 1086 0.78 -9.54 -40.15
N VAL A 1087 0.45 -9.16 -38.92
CA VAL A 1087 1.41 -9.01 -37.82
C VAL A 1087 1.55 -10.34 -37.06
N MET A 1088 2.77 -10.85 -36.95
CA MET A 1088 3.05 -12.12 -36.25
C MET A 1088 3.15 -11.88 -34.74
N VAL A 1089 2.28 -12.52 -33.96
CA VAL A 1089 2.27 -12.41 -32.49
C VAL A 1089 3.06 -13.57 -31.87
N ARG A 1090 3.99 -13.26 -30.95
CA ARG A 1090 4.80 -14.23 -30.20
C ARG A 1090 4.35 -14.33 -28.73
N ARG A 1091 4.09 -15.54 -28.24
CA ARG A 1091 3.89 -15.83 -26.80
C ARG A 1091 5.25 -16.02 -26.11
N ILE A 1092 5.46 -15.33 -24.98
CA ILE A 1092 6.70 -15.39 -24.20
C ILE A 1092 6.36 -15.72 -22.74
N GLU A 1093 7.07 -16.68 -22.15
CA GLU A 1093 6.95 -17.03 -20.73
C GLU A 1093 7.62 -15.96 -19.85
N GLN A 1094 7.10 -15.69 -18.66
CA GLN A 1094 7.61 -14.66 -17.74
C GLN A 1094 9.12 -14.80 -17.45
N LYS A 1095 9.58 -16.03 -17.18
CA LYS A 1095 11.00 -16.29 -16.93
C LYS A 1095 11.92 -15.93 -18.11
N ILE A 1096 11.42 -16.05 -19.34
CA ILE A 1096 12.14 -15.68 -20.56
C ILE A 1096 12.09 -14.16 -20.72
N LEU A 1097 10.91 -13.57 -20.53
CA LEU A 1097 10.72 -12.14 -20.59
C LEU A 1097 11.65 -11.40 -19.63
N CYS A 1098 11.73 -11.82 -18.36
CA CYS A 1098 12.62 -11.22 -17.37
C CYS A 1098 14.09 -11.26 -17.80
N LYS A 1099 14.54 -12.34 -18.45
CA LYS A 1099 15.90 -12.44 -19.00
C LYS A 1099 16.11 -11.49 -20.16
N GLU A 1100 15.11 -11.32 -21.03
CA GLU A 1100 15.17 -10.39 -22.16
C GLU A 1100 15.19 -8.94 -21.63
N LEU A 1101 14.23 -8.54 -20.79
CA LEU A 1101 14.15 -7.19 -20.20
C LEU A 1101 15.40 -6.79 -19.39
N LYS A 1102 15.98 -7.73 -18.65
CA LYS A 1102 17.21 -7.45 -17.87
C LYS A 1102 18.41 -7.15 -18.77
N LYS A 1103 18.50 -7.79 -19.94
CA LYS A 1103 19.57 -7.52 -20.91
C LYS A 1103 19.41 -6.17 -21.57
N THR A 1104 18.17 -5.73 -21.79
CA THR A 1104 17.88 -4.50 -22.52
C THR A 1104 17.95 -3.25 -21.63
N GLY A 1105 17.81 -3.38 -20.30
CA GLY A 1105 17.61 -2.24 -19.42
C GLY A 1105 16.28 -1.52 -19.68
N SER A 1106 15.34 -2.18 -20.36
CA SER A 1106 14.04 -1.59 -20.71
C SER A 1106 13.25 -1.27 -19.45
N VAL A 1107 12.68 -0.07 -19.41
CA VAL A 1107 11.80 0.35 -18.32
C VAL A 1107 10.41 -0.22 -18.57
N MET A 1108 9.90 -0.97 -17.59
CA MET A 1108 8.51 -1.42 -17.60
C MET A 1108 7.57 -0.25 -17.35
N ARG A 1109 6.52 -0.15 -18.16
CA ARG A 1109 5.43 0.83 -18.00
C ARG A 1109 4.12 0.07 -17.82
N ILE A 1110 3.21 0.60 -17.02
CA ILE A 1110 1.85 0.06 -16.95
C ILE A 1110 1.00 0.82 -17.96
N SER A 1111 0.36 0.10 -18.86
CA SER A 1111 -0.71 0.59 -19.69
C SER A 1111 -2.01 0.50 -18.88
N TYR A 1112 -2.54 1.65 -18.46
CA TYR A 1112 -3.75 1.72 -17.62
C TYR A 1112 -5.04 1.53 -18.41
N ASP A 1113 -5.00 1.75 -19.71
CA ASP A 1113 -6.06 1.44 -20.66
C ASP A 1113 -6.25 -0.08 -20.85
N HIS A 1114 -5.16 -0.84 -20.99
CA HIS A 1114 -5.20 -2.31 -21.14
C HIS A 1114 -5.02 -3.09 -19.82
N ILE A 1115 -4.61 -2.40 -18.75
CA ILE A 1115 -4.24 -3.00 -17.45
C ILE A 1115 -3.24 -4.14 -17.65
N SER A 1116 -2.13 -3.79 -18.28
CA SER A 1116 -1.01 -4.69 -18.54
C SER A 1116 0.32 -3.95 -18.41
N GLY A 1117 1.37 -4.67 -18.06
CA GLY A 1117 2.74 -4.21 -18.22
C GLY A 1117 3.09 -4.14 -19.70
N LYS A 1118 3.75 -3.07 -20.12
CA LYS A 1118 4.18 -2.79 -21.48
C LYS A 1118 5.68 -2.46 -21.49
N SER A 1119 6.41 -3.00 -22.45
CA SER A 1119 7.85 -2.76 -22.63
C SER A 1119 8.26 -2.95 -24.09
N ILE A 1120 9.37 -2.35 -24.51
CA ILE A 1120 9.95 -2.55 -25.84
C ILE A 1120 11.24 -3.37 -25.70
N LEU A 1121 11.37 -4.43 -26.50
CA LEU A 1121 12.56 -5.29 -26.58
C LEU A 1121 13.56 -4.77 -27.62
N LEU A 1122 14.82 -5.22 -27.53
CA LEU A 1122 15.87 -4.92 -28.52
C LEU A 1122 15.56 -5.43 -29.93
N SER A 1123 14.70 -6.45 -30.06
CA SER A 1123 14.17 -6.94 -31.34
C SER A 1123 13.21 -5.96 -32.01
N ASN A 1124 13.01 -4.76 -31.43
CA ASN A 1124 11.99 -3.80 -31.83
C ASN A 1124 10.58 -4.40 -31.78
N GLU A 1125 10.34 -5.22 -30.76
CA GLU A 1125 9.04 -5.82 -30.46
C GLU A 1125 8.48 -5.15 -29.20
N GLU A 1126 7.22 -4.74 -29.27
CA GLU A 1126 6.45 -4.32 -28.11
C GLU A 1126 5.91 -5.57 -27.41
N VAL A 1127 6.03 -5.61 -26.10
CA VAL A 1127 5.57 -6.72 -25.28
C VAL A 1127 4.58 -6.22 -24.24
N THR A 1128 3.43 -6.87 -24.20
CA THR A 1128 2.40 -6.70 -23.15
C THR A 1128 2.33 -7.95 -22.27
N TYR A 1129 2.22 -7.78 -20.95
CA TYR A 1129 2.31 -8.89 -19.98
C TYR A 1129 1.67 -8.56 -18.63
N GLU A 1130 1.37 -9.57 -17.83
CA GLU A 1130 0.87 -9.38 -16.47
C GLU A 1130 2.00 -9.06 -15.47
N THR A 1131 1.72 -8.13 -14.56
CA THR A 1131 2.54 -7.85 -13.38
C THR A 1131 1.75 -8.18 -12.12
N GLN A 1132 2.40 -8.16 -10.95
CA GLN A 1132 1.68 -8.35 -9.68
C GLN A 1132 0.62 -7.26 -9.44
N ASP A 1133 0.86 -6.04 -9.91
CA ASP A 1133 -0.06 -4.93 -9.70
C ASP A 1133 -1.24 -4.95 -10.68
N THR A 1134 -1.03 -5.33 -11.95
CA THR A 1134 -2.12 -5.50 -12.93
C THR A 1134 -3.00 -6.70 -12.57
N LEU A 1135 -2.37 -7.80 -12.13
CA LEU A 1135 -3.06 -8.97 -11.61
C LEU A 1135 -3.87 -8.63 -10.36
N PHE A 1136 -3.30 -7.85 -9.42
CA PHE A 1136 -4.02 -7.38 -8.24
C PHE A 1136 -5.30 -6.63 -8.61
N TYR A 1137 -5.23 -5.69 -9.57
CA TYR A 1137 -6.41 -4.97 -10.05
C TYR A 1137 -7.47 -5.93 -10.61
N LYS A 1138 -7.09 -6.86 -11.50
CA LYS A 1138 -8.03 -7.83 -12.11
C LYS A 1138 -8.68 -8.75 -11.08
N LEU A 1139 -7.94 -9.14 -10.03
CA LEU A 1139 -8.48 -9.95 -8.94
C LEU A 1139 -9.47 -9.19 -8.06
N LYS A 1140 -9.21 -7.92 -7.80
CA LYS A 1140 -10.17 -7.07 -7.09
C LYS A 1140 -11.40 -6.75 -7.95
N TYR A 1141 -11.24 -6.65 -9.27
CA TYR A 1141 -12.35 -6.52 -10.20
C TYR A 1141 -13.28 -7.75 -10.11
N VAL A 1142 -12.70 -8.96 -10.11
CA VAL A 1142 -13.43 -10.22 -9.88
C VAL A 1142 -14.23 -10.18 -8.58
N MET A 1143 -13.68 -9.61 -7.50
CA MET A 1143 -14.39 -9.45 -6.24
C MET A 1143 -15.54 -8.45 -6.32
N ARG A 1144 -15.30 -7.29 -6.94
CA ARG A 1144 -16.29 -6.21 -7.08
C ARG A 1144 -17.49 -6.65 -7.91
N GLU A 1145 -17.25 -7.32 -9.03
CA GLU A 1145 -18.27 -7.87 -9.92
C GLU A 1145 -18.90 -9.17 -9.38
N LYS A 1146 -18.54 -9.61 -8.17
CA LYS A 1146 -19.05 -10.81 -7.50
C LYS A 1146 -18.88 -12.09 -8.33
N LEU A 1147 -17.81 -12.17 -9.11
CA LEU A 1147 -17.49 -13.34 -9.92
C LEU A 1147 -17.03 -14.50 -9.04
N GLY A 1148 -17.11 -15.73 -9.56
CA GLY A 1148 -16.73 -16.94 -8.84
C GLY A 1148 -15.24 -17.12 -8.57
N GLY A 1149 -14.37 -16.33 -9.23
CA GLY A 1149 -12.92 -16.44 -9.15
C GLY A 1149 -12.21 -16.31 -10.50
N ILE A 1150 -11.07 -16.98 -10.66
CA ILE A 1150 -10.21 -16.88 -11.85
C ILE A 1150 -9.76 -18.23 -12.41
N LEU A 1151 -9.50 -18.25 -13.72
CA LEU A 1151 -8.59 -19.19 -14.36
C LEU A 1151 -7.22 -18.51 -14.52
N PHE A 1152 -6.19 -19.09 -13.90
CA PHE A 1152 -4.81 -18.62 -13.99
C PHE A 1152 -4.12 -19.30 -15.18
N ASN A 1153 -3.93 -18.58 -16.29
CA ASN A 1153 -3.58 -19.17 -17.60
C ASN A 1153 -2.21 -18.75 -18.15
N SER A 1154 -1.13 -19.50 -17.99
CA SER A 1154 -1.05 -20.83 -17.37
C SER A 1154 0.12 -20.90 -16.40
N LEU A 1155 0.15 -21.92 -15.55
CA LEU A 1155 1.26 -22.20 -14.64
C LEU A 1155 2.60 -22.33 -15.37
N ASN A 1156 2.58 -22.73 -16.63
CA ASN A 1156 3.76 -22.91 -17.45
C ASN A 1156 4.45 -21.58 -17.79
N ASP A 1157 3.67 -20.49 -17.84
CA ASP A 1157 4.15 -19.18 -18.25
C ASP A 1157 4.52 -18.29 -17.05
N ASP A 1158 4.19 -18.69 -15.82
CA ASP A 1158 4.66 -18.05 -14.60
C ASP A 1158 6.13 -18.41 -14.30
N ASP A 1159 6.80 -17.61 -13.48
CA ASP A 1159 8.20 -17.80 -13.11
C ASP A 1159 8.38 -18.88 -12.02
N PHE A 1160 8.09 -20.13 -12.39
CA PHE A 1160 8.29 -21.28 -11.50
C PHE A 1160 9.77 -21.58 -11.18
N SER A 1161 10.70 -20.94 -11.90
CA SER A 1161 12.15 -21.07 -11.72
C SER A 1161 12.77 -19.94 -10.89
N ASN A 1162 12.01 -18.91 -10.53
CA ASN A 1162 12.49 -17.72 -9.83
C ASN A 1162 13.61 -16.97 -10.57
N GLU A 1163 13.55 -16.90 -11.90
CA GLU A 1163 14.50 -16.17 -12.76
C GLU A 1163 14.33 -14.65 -12.65
N CYS A 1164 13.10 -14.18 -12.40
CA CYS A 1164 12.76 -12.79 -12.13
C CYS A 1164 13.17 -12.35 -10.71
N LYS A 1165 13.60 -13.29 -9.85
CA LYS A 1165 13.95 -13.05 -8.43
C LYS A 1165 12.80 -12.51 -7.56
N GLN A 1166 11.56 -12.87 -7.89
CA GLN A 1166 10.34 -12.45 -7.18
C GLN A 1166 9.69 -13.60 -6.37
N GLY A 1167 10.38 -14.73 -6.24
CA GLY A 1167 9.84 -15.98 -5.71
C GLY A 1167 9.39 -16.92 -6.82
N MET A 1168 9.31 -18.22 -6.51
CA MET A 1168 8.75 -19.20 -7.44
C MET A 1168 7.24 -19.01 -7.57
N TYR A 1169 6.74 -19.00 -8.80
CA TYR A 1169 5.32 -18.74 -9.10
C TYR A 1169 4.84 -17.39 -8.54
N SER A 1170 5.62 -16.32 -8.76
CA SER A 1170 5.40 -15.02 -8.11
C SER A 1170 4.02 -14.43 -8.37
N LEU A 1171 3.46 -14.65 -9.56
CA LEU A 1171 2.11 -14.19 -9.91
C LEU A 1171 1.04 -15.08 -9.30
N LEU A 1172 1.20 -16.41 -9.30
CA LEU A 1172 0.25 -17.29 -8.60
C LEU A 1172 0.23 -17.00 -7.09
N MET A 1173 1.38 -16.74 -6.48
CA MET A 1173 1.47 -16.52 -5.04
C MET A 1173 0.81 -15.21 -4.60
N SER A 1174 0.74 -14.19 -5.46
CA SER A 1174 0.02 -12.95 -5.17
C SER A 1174 -1.50 -13.07 -5.26
N THR A 1175 -2.03 -14.12 -5.91
CA THR A 1175 -3.49 -14.28 -6.10
C THR A 1175 -4.28 -14.40 -4.80
N LYS A 1176 -3.82 -15.24 -3.86
CA LYS A 1176 -4.52 -15.48 -2.59
C LYS A 1176 -4.57 -14.25 -1.69
N GLU A 1177 -3.48 -13.48 -1.67
CA GLU A 1177 -3.41 -12.23 -0.92
C GLU A 1177 -4.40 -11.21 -1.48
N ALA A 1178 -4.46 -11.06 -2.80
CA ALA A 1178 -5.37 -10.15 -3.47
C ALA A 1178 -6.86 -10.53 -3.27
N LEU A 1179 -7.18 -11.83 -3.32
CA LEU A 1179 -8.52 -12.38 -3.10
C LEU A 1179 -8.94 -12.45 -1.61
N CYS A 1180 -8.09 -11.99 -0.69
CA CYS A 1180 -8.38 -11.94 0.75
C CYS A 1180 -8.54 -13.31 1.43
N GLN A 1181 -7.79 -14.33 0.97
CA GLN A 1181 -7.98 -15.74 1.37
C GLN A 1181 -6.83 -16.31 2.21
N ASN A 1182 -6.24 -15.51 3.10
CA ASN A 1182 -5.07 -15.92 3.89
C ASN A 1182 -5.38 -16.90 5.01
#